data_AF-A0A0L0C220-F1
#
_entry.id   AF-A0A0L0C220-F1
#
_cell.length_a   1.000
_cell.length_b   1.000
_cell.length_c   1.000
_cell.angle_alpha   90.00
_cell.angle_beta   90.00
_cell.angle_gamma   90.00
#
_symmetry.space_group_name_H-M   'P 1'
#
loop_
_entity.id
_entity.type
_entity.pdbx_description
1 polymer ?
#
loop_
_entity_poly.entity_id
_entity_poly.type
_entity_poly.pdbx_seq_one_letter_code
_entity_poly.pdbx_strand_id
1 'polypeptide(L)'
;MSTLKCPDEVLHFPNHMSIEINYRNAITYYKCKQYDEKVMNQGFIWHQIVVQHYGKLMGIEGKYAILEAIFAAVEGEEFYPVAYRRGNKEDRFLVRQCQPAMDKLFARNLCLHLPKGVVIHLKVQLNVGEFKYGQVSPISQVTKALNALYGRMEHRNGEDGILNLSLFAQNPEFYDVVVNLSNRGVLERVCDLIYRNDEQFRTINGIILSSNEINTLAPLKLFSGVQFAILDLSDNLLRSPSRTCRDLEPLKADELMLQGNPLTKAVTYPECLRPVLKNFKKIDGIPSENLSSDYTPLDNLMQTESEGYRIDWSNKTDINKFENSTDWHAFMIPDEKHQFSKEEIFDYFFLTISNNLSDIYPCYYKFNSGEHQFLVRNCFSQIKHLVDTCNLEIKIPRLEAPPPPTNTTTDFTPQLHMDKTVVYYLMMNISPFKKGQLEPMECIEKALNRRFSAMDRMLDLNNFQNIEGLENIVINLSSPKILTRVLMQASRKFLSTCIELRLAHNKILSANFSKVLAMMSNLKAIDLGNNWIHDLYDIKDIGVLGIRSLRLDGNPLCSKYCFAGEYIKTVKKYFPDLKVLDNVEITAKGNLTSQKNFLCDTAGYDFVNEFVTRYFQTYENDRVYLKDLYHPKSVLTLTCNYNLAKLPAQNSKRILKYLNVSRNILKIEFNRAYTSMYFGPSEIIRVLMELPGTTHDMLTFSTDCMVYNENMIVITVNGVYLDQAPSIMETDILMGFSRTFILKPVKRNAGPLKMITNYQIINDQLNVFTPTATQTKIAFKYFKSEDKSKKDELTLNDKEALLVMFQEATSLKSIWCTRCLDEANWNFENALEIFLQLSEKKEIPDTAFN
;
A
#
# COMPACT_ATOMS: atom_id res chain seq x y z
N MET A 1 -27.22 -3.77 68.99
CA MET A 1 -28.03 -4.13 67.81
C MET A 1 -28.32 -2.86 67.02
N SER A 2 -27.46 -2.51 66.06
CA SER A 2 -27.69 -1.37 65.15
C SER A 2 -28.58 -1.82 64.00
N THR A 3 -29.79 -1.28 63.93
CA THR A 3 -30.75 -1.49 62.84
C THR A 3 -30.08 -1.36 61.46
N LEU A 4 -30.03 -2.47 60.70
CA LEU A 4 -29.70 -2.45 59.27
C LEU A 4 -30.72 -1.54 58.57
N LYS A 5 -30.26 -0.41 58.05
CA LYS A 5 -31.09 0.60 57.39
C LYS A 5 -31.33 0.18 55.94
N CYS A 6 -32.59 0.00 55.54
CA CYS A 6 -32.96 -0.28 54.16
C CYS A 6 -32.85 1.01 53.31
N PRO A 7 -32.24 0.97 52.11
CA PRO A 7 -32.24 2.09 51.15
C PRO A 7 -33.66 2.36 50.62
N ASP A 8 -33.91 3.60 50.18
CA ASP A 8 -35.21 4.02 49.62
C ASP A 8 -35.40 3.48 48.19
N GLU A 9 -34.32 3.41 47.40
CA GLU A 9 -34.28 2.82 46.06
C GLU A 9 -32.92 2.15 45.83
N VAL A 10 -32.89 1.04 45.08
CA VAL A 10 -31.63 0.38 44.66
C VAL A 10 -31.63 0.24 43.14
N LEU A 11 -30.58 0.77 42.52
CA LEU A 11 -30.33 0.62 41.09
C LEU A 11 -29.38 -0.54 40.86
N HIS A 12 -29.88 -1.60 40.23
CA HIS A 12 -29.08 -2.76 39.85
C HIS A 12 -28.47 -2.59 38.47
N PHE A 13 -27.23 -3.05 38.32
CA PHE A 13 -26.47 -3.02 37.07
C PHE A 13 -25.96 -4.43 36.78
N PRO A 14 -25.98 -4.92 35.52
CA PRO A 14 -25.55 -6.28 35.20
C PRO A 14 -24.08 -6.55 35.54
N ASN A 15 -23.21 -5.56 35.27
CA ASN A 15 -21.75 -5.69 35.36
C ASN A 15 -21.12 -4.79 36.43
N HIS A 16 -21.92 -4.13 37.27
CA HIS A 16 -21.45 -3.16 38.26
C HIS A 16 -22.16 -3.31 39.59
N MET A 17 -21.49 -2.85 40.65
CA MET A 17 -22.11 -2.77 41.98
C MET A 17 -23.35 -1.87 41.92
N SER A 18 -24.40 -2.28 42.64
CA SER A 18 -25.65 -1.52 42.72
C SER A 18 -25.44 -0.15 43.38
N ILE A 19 -26.26 0.83 43.01
CA ILE A 19 -26.29 2.15 43.65
C ILE A 19 -27.49 2.20 44.60
N GLU A 20 -27.22 2.42 45.88
CA GLU A 20 -28.22 2.59 46.93
C GLU A 20 -28.55 4.08 47.07
N ILE A 21 -29.83 4.42 46.92
CA ILE A 21 -30.35 5.78 47.02
C ILE A 21 -31.08 5.96 48.36
N ASN A 22 -30.78 7.05 49.06
CA ASN A 22 -31.41 7.45 50.31
C ASN A 22 -31.70 8.96 50.30
N TYR A 23 -32.97 9.32 50.43
CA TYR A 23 -33.42 10.70 50.35
C TYR A 23 -33.43 11.43 51.70
N ARG A 24 -33.23 10.72 52.83
CA ARG A 24 -33.38 11.32 54.17
C ARG A 24 -32.42 12.48 54.44
N ASN A 25 -31.24 12.44 53.85
CA ASN A 25 -30.22 13.49 53.99
C ASN A 25 -30.04 14.31 52.71
N ALA A 26 -30.88 14.10 51.70
CA ALA A 26 -30.75 14.75 50.41
C ALA A 26 -31.28 16.19 50.46
N ILE A 27 -30.48 17.14 49.97
CA ILE A 27 -30.90 18.54 49.88
C ILE A 27 -31.51 18.77 48.50
N THR A 28 -32.77 19.21 48.49
CA THR A 28 -33.54 19.41 47.27
C THR A 28 -33.54 20.88 46.85
N TYR A 29 -33.25 21.12 45.58
CA TYR A 29 -33.26 22.42 44.93
C TYR A 29 -34.26 22.45 43.77
N TYR A 30 -34.98 23.55 43.64
CA TYR A 30 -35.98 23.77 42.60
C TYR A 30 -36.15 25.26 42.33
N LYS A 31 -36.14 25.66 41.05
CA LYS A 31 -36.30 27.07 40.62
C LYS A 31 -35.44 28.05 41.42
N CYS A 32 -34.16 27.72 41.57
CA CYS A 32 -33.18 28.55 42.26
C CYS A 32 -31.89 28.68 41.46
N LYS A 33 -31.10 29.72 41.78
CA LYS A 33 -29.84 30.04 41.10
C LYS A 33 -28.57 29.63 41.85
N GLN A 34 -28.71 29.22 43.11
CA GLN A 34 -27.60 28.90 44.00
C GLN A 34 -27.88 27.58 44.70
N TYR A 35 -26.80 26.91 45.10
CA TYR A 35 -26.81 25.68 45.88
C TYR A 35 -25.57 25.65 46.80
N ASP A 36 -25.58 24.75 47.78
CA ASP A 36 -24.41 24.55 48.63
C ASP A 36 -23.31 23.77 47.89
N GLU A 37 -22.30 24.49 47.40
CA GLU A 37 -21.14 23.92 46.72
C GLU A 37 -20.36 22.93 47.60
N LYS A 38 -20.38 23.08 48.93
CA LYS A 38 -19.70 22.14 49.83
C LYS A 38 -20.33 20.76 49.76
N VAL A 39 -21.66 20.69 49.61
CA VAL A 39 -22.40 19.43 49.50
C VAL A 39 -22.17 18.75 48.15
N MET A 40 -21.91 19.53 47.09
CA MET A 40 -21.49 19.00 45.79
C MET A 40 -20.05 18.48 45.79
N ASN A 41 -19.18 19.11 46.59
CA ASN A 41 -17.74 18.79 46.65
C ASN A 41 -17.34 17.84 47.79
N GLN A 42 -18.28 17.42 48.64
CA GLN A 42 -18.06 16.43 49.69
C GLN A 42 -17.88 15.03 49.10
N GLY A 43 -16.68 14.67 48.67
CA GLY A 43 -16.34 13.29 48.32
C GLY A 43 -17.10 12.70 47.11
N PHE A 44 -16.84 11.43 46.83
CA PHE A 44 -17.47 10.71 45.73
C PHE A 44 -18.95 10.40 46.09
N ILE A 45 -19.88 11.32 45.78
CA ILE A 45 -21.31 11.18 46.12
C ILE A 45 -22.16 11.24 44.86
N TRP A 46 -23.28 10.50 44.83
CA TRP A 46 -24.29 10.57 43.79
C TRP A 46 -25.31 11.68 44.07
N HIS A 47 -25.64 12.42 43.02
CA HIS A 47 -26.72 13.40 43.00
C HIS A 47 -27.79 12.95 42.00
N GLN A 48 -29.06 13.28 42.24
CA GLN A 48 -30.15 12.95 41.33
C GLN A 48 -30.72 14.21 40.69
N ILE A 49 -30.92 14.16 39.38
CA ILE A 49 -31.65 15.18 38.63
C ILE A 49 -32.98 14.59 38.19
N VAL A 50 -34.04 15.31 38.48
CA VAL A 50 -35.42 14.97 38.10
C VAL A 50 -35.92 16.02 37.11
N VAL A 51 -36.28 15.58 35.91
CA VAL A 51 -36.75 16.42 34.81
C VAL A 51 -38.28 16.42 34.82
N GLN A 52 -38.90 17.57 35.10
CA GLN A 52 -40.36 17.67 35.25
C GLN A 52 -41.03 18.07 33.92
N HIS A 53 -41.44 17.08 33.12
CA HIS A 53 -42.11 17.31 31.83
C HIS A 53 -43.65 17.18 31.90
N TYR A 54 -44.21 16.69 33.00
CA TYR A 54 -45.66 16.56 33.25
C TYR A 54 -46.45 15.87 32.12
N GLY A 55 -45.85 14.88 31.46
CA GLY A 55 -46.46 14.13 30.35
C GLY A 55 -46.41 14.82 28.99
N LYS A 56 -45.77 15.99 28.87
CA LYS A 56 -45.65 16.73 27.59
C LYS A 56 -44.66 16.13 26.60
N LEU A 57 -43.75 15.27 27.07
CA LEU A 57 -42.61 14.75 26.31
C LEU A 57 -42.53 13.23 26.49
N MET A 58 -43.49 12.51 25.91
CA MET A 58 -43.58 11.04 25.97
C MET A 58 -42.78 10.39 24.82
N GLY A 59 -42.50 9.09 24.94
CA GLY A 59 -41.80 8.32 23.89
C GLY A 59 -40.29 8.55 23.83
N ILE A 60 -39.63 7.92 22.86
CA ILE A 60 -38.17 7.99 22.67
C ILE A 60 -37.73 9.38 22.21
N GLU A 61 -38.50 10.02 21.33
CA GLU A 61 -38.24 11.39 20.86
C GLU A 61 -38.22 12.41 22.01
N GLY A 62 -39.09 12.23 23.01
CA GLY A 62 -39.09 13.08 24.21
C GLY A 62 -37.81 12.97 25.03
N LYS A 63 -37.20 11.78 25.11
CA LYS A 63 -35.90 11.59 25.79
C LYS A 63 -34.80 12.35 25.06
N TYR A 64 -34.74 12.23 23.73
CA TYR A 64 -33.75 12.93 22.92
C TYR A 64 -33.88 14.45 23.05
N ALA A 65 -35.10 14.99 22.97
CA ALA A 65 -35.33 16.43 23.13
C ALA A 65 -34.93 16.96 24.53
N ILE A 66 -35.10 16.16 25.58
CA ILE A 66 -34.65 16.51 26.93
C ILE A 66 -33.12 16.51 27.00
N LEU A 67 -32.47 15.45 26.52
CA LEU A 67 -31.00 15.34 26.55
C LEU A 67 -30.34 16.44 25.71
N GLU A 68 -30.87 16.74 24.52
CA GLU A 68 -30.43 17.85 23.68
C GLU A 68 -30.51 19.19 24.43
N ALA A 69 -31.65 19.47 25.08
CA ALA A 69 -31.82 20.69 25.87
C ALA A 69 -30.88 20.76 27.09
N ILE A 70 -30.62 19.62 27.75
CA ILE A 70 -29.65 19.53 28.84
C ILE A 70 -28.24 19.81 28.33
N PHE A 71 -27.80 19.14 27.27
CA PHE A 71 -26.44 19.31 26.73
C PHE A 71 -26.21 20.71 26.16
N ALA A 72 -27.23 21.33 25.57
CA ALA A 72 -27.19 22.75 25.19
C ALA A 72 -27.08 23.66 26.42
N ALA A 73 -27.73 23.33 27.54
CA ALA A 73 -27.56 24.08 28.77
C ALA A 73 -26.14 23.93 29.35
N VAL A 74 -25.56 22.73 29.33
CA VAL A 74 -24.21 22.49 29.89
C VAL A 74 -23.10 22.53 28.84
N GLU A 75 -23.31 23.26 27.74
CA GLU A 75 -22.38 23.32 26.60
C GLU A 75 -20.94 23.61 27.07
N GLY A 76 -20.00 22.75 26.64
CA GLY A 76 -18.57 22.86 26.97
C GLY A 76 -18.15 22.17 28.26
N GLU A 77 -19.08 21.70 29.10
CA GLU A 77 -18.74 20.92 30.31
C GLU A 77 -19.04 19.43 30.12
N GLU A 78 -18.23 18.60 30.77
CA GLU A 78 -18.47 17.16 30.86
C GLU A 78 -19.74 16.86 31.66
N PHE A 79 -20.65 16.09 31.07
CA PHE A 79 -21.90 15.73 31.72
C PHE A 79 -22.38 14.34 31.25
N TYR A 80 -22.47 13.41 32.19
CA TYR A 80 -22.83 12.01 31.91
C TYR A 80 -24.02 11.58 32.78
N PRO A 81 -25.25 11.65 32.27
CA PRO A 81 -26.40 11.03 32.91
C PRO A 81 -26.21 9.53 33.10
N VAL A 82 -26.30 9.05 34.34
CA VAL A 82 -26.19 7.62 34.70
C VAL A 82 -27.56 7.09 35.10
N ALA A 83 -27.88 5.86 34.66
CA ALA A 83 -29.14 5.17 34.94
C ALA A 83 -30.38 6.02 34.62
N TYR A 84 -30.46 6.54 33.39
CA TYR A 84 -31.56 7.38 32.96
C TYR A 84 -32.88 6.59 32.90
N ARG A 85 -33.82 6.93 33.79
CA ARG A 85 -35.14 6.31 33.90
C ARG A 85 -36.22 7.27 33.43
N ARG A 86 -37.05 6.79 32.50
CA ARG A 86 -38.20 7.53 31.98
C ARG A 86 -39.42 7.31 32.87
N GLY A 87 -40.22 8.36 33.08
CA GLY A 87 -41.49 8.26 33.80
C GLY A 87 -42.63 8.95 33.06
N ASN A 88 -43.87 8.72 33.50
CA ASN A 88 -45.06 9.29 32.85
C ASN A 88 -45.15 10.82 32.99
N LYS A 89 -44.55 11.38 34.05
CA LYS A 89 -44.58 12.82 34.36
C LYS A 89 -43.20 13.43 34.58
N GLU A 90 -42.22 12.61 34.89
CA GLU A 90 -40.86 13.05 35.19
C GLU A 90 -39.86 11.96 34.82
N ASP A 91 -38.67 12.39 34.40
CA ASP A 91 -37.52 11.53 34.18
C ASP A 91 -36.49 11.73 35.28
N ARG A 92 -35.67 10.70 35.55
CA ARG A 92 -34.69 10.72 36.63
C ARG A 92 -33.38 10.14 36.16
N PHE A 93 -32.27 10.74 36.56
CA PHE A 93 -30.95 10.16 36.34
C PHE A 93 -29.98 10.62 37.43
N LEU A 94 -28.91 9.88 37.59
CA LEU A 94 -27.84 10.19 38.53
C LEU A 94 -26.69 10.91 37.83
N VAL A 95 -26.01 11.78 38.58
CA VAL A 95 -24.78 12.45 38.17
C VAL A 95 -23.80 12.49 39.33
N ARG A 96 -22.52 12.63 39.02
CA ARG A 96 -21.43 12.74 39.99
C ARG A 96 -20.29 13.53 39.37
N GLN A 97 -19.57 14.30 40.19
CA GLN A 97 -18.36 15.04 39.78
C GLN A 97 -18.55 15.93 38.54
N CYS A 98 -19.68 16.65 38.47
CA CYS A 98 -20.02 17.52 37.34
C CYS A 98 -20.32 18.96 37.80
N GLN A 99 -19.56 19.47 38.78
CA GLN A 99 -19.79 20.80 39.37
C GLN A 99 -19.91 21.92 38.31
N PRO A 100 -19.00 22.05 37.32
CA PRO A 100 -19.11 23.10 36.30
C PRO A 100 -20.42 23.03 35.49
N ALA A 101 -20.88 21.81 35.19
CA ALA A 101 -22.15 21.59 34.51
C ALA A 101 -23.35 21.95 35.41
N MET A 102 -23.28 21.62 36.71
CA MET A 102 -24.29 22.02 37.69
C MET A 102 -24.38 23.54 37.81
N ASP A 103 -23.24 24.25 37.87
CA ASP A 103 -23.20 25.72 37.94
C ASP A 103 -23.96 26.35 36.77
N LYS A 104 -23.78 25.81 35.56
CA LYS A 104 -24.51 26.24 34.35
C LYS A 104 -26.02 25.96 34.41
N LEU A 105 -26.44 24.85 35.02
CA LEU A 105 -27.86 24.53 35.22
C LEU A 105 -28.50 25.46 36.27
N PHE A 106 -27.82 25.68 37.39
CA PHE A 106 -28.29 26.59 38.44
C PHE A 106 -28.32 28.05 37.96
N ALA A 107 -27.32 28.52 37.22
CA ALA A 107 -27.33 29.86 36.62
C ALA A 107 -28.59 30.12 35.75
N ARG A 108 -29.14 29.06 35.14
CA ARG A 108 -30.40 29.07 34.37
C ARG A 108 -31.65 28.82 35.21
N ASN A 109 -31.58 28.99 36.53
CA ASN A 109 -32.68 28.76 37.46
C ASN A 109 -33.27 27.34 37.38
N LEU A 110 -32.43 26.34 37.06
CA LEU A 110 -32.83 24.94 36.84
C LEU A 110 -33.99 24.83 35.82
N CYS A 111 -33.88 25.59 34.73
CA CYS A 111 -34.90 25.71 33.69
C CYS A 111 -34.29 25.38 32.32
N LEU A 112 -34.99 24.55 31.55
CA LEU A 112 -34.59 24.19 30.19
C LEU A 112 -35.65 24.66 29.20
N HIS A 113 -35.18 25.17 28.07
CA HIS A 113 -36.00 25.58 26.95
C HIS A 113 -35.85 24.55 25.84
N LEU A 114 -36.95 23.92 25.46
CA LEU A 114 -36.99 22.93 24.40
C LEU A 114 -37.40 23.57 23.06
N PRO A 115 -37.15 22.87 21.95
CA PRO A 115 -37.72 23.23 20.66
C PRO A 115 -39.24 23.47 20.75
N LYS A 116 -39.76 24.44 19.99
CA LYS A 116 -41.17 24.88 20.01
C LYS A 116 -41.63 25.64 21.27
N GLY A 117 -40.70 26.13 22.09
CA GLY A 117 -41.00 27.04 23.20
C GLY A 117 -41.52 26.37 24.47
N VAL A 118 -41.43 25.04 24.56
CA VAL A 118 -41.79 24.29 25.77
C VAL A 118 -40.74 24.53 26.85
N VAL A 119 -41.19 24.90 28.04
CA VAL A 119 -40.32 25.10 29.20
C VAL A 119 -40.50 23.94 30.17
N ILE A 120 -39.40 23.33 30.58
CA ILE A 120 -39.37 22.28 31.62
C ILE A 120 -38.43 22.69 32.74
N HIS A 121 -38.74 22.26 33.96
CA HIS A 121 -37.94 22.55 35.14
C HIS A 121 -37.21 21.30 35.62
N LEU A 122 -36.01 21.52 36.15
CA LEU A 122 -35.21 20.51 36.82
C LEU A 122 -35.39 20.65 38.33
N LYS A 123 -35.51 19.51 39.01
CA LYS A 123 -35.36 19.39 40.45
C LYS A 123 -34.04 18.64 40.70
N VAL A 124 -33.16 19.24 41.47
CA VAL A 124 -31.83 18.66 41.78
C VAL A 124 -31.85 18.22 43.23
N GLN A 125 -31.45 16.98 43.50
CA GLN A 125 -31.31 16.43 44.84
C GLN A 125 -29.84 16.07 45.06
N LEU A 126 -29.16 16.83 45.91
CA LEU A 126 -27.77 16.57 46.25
C LEU A 126 -27.68 15.59 47.41
N ASN A 127 -26.64 14.76 47.42
CA ASN A 127 -26.37 13.78 48.48
C ASN A 127 -27.42 12.68 48.59
N VAL A 128 -27.69 11.99 47.47
CA VAL A 128 -28.68 10.90 47.43
C VAL A 128 -28.05 9.52 47.63
N GLY A 129 -26.73 9.37 47.58
CA GLY A 129 -26.07 8.09 47.84
C GLY A 129 -24.55 8.18 47.81
N GLU A 130 -23.86 7.41 48.64
CA GLU A 130 -22.39 7.34 48.65
C GLU A 130 -21.88 6.49 47.48
N PHE A 131 -20.80 6.94 46.83
CA PHE A 131 -20.12 6.13 45.83
C PHE A 131 -19.31 5.02 46.50
N LYS A 132 -19.42 3.80 45.97
CA LYS A 132 -18.64 2.64 46.37
C LYS A 132 -17.78 2.18 45.20
N TYR A 133 -16.54 1.75 45.48
CA TYR A 133 -15.66 1.18 44.45
C TYR A 133 -16.33 -0.01 43.74
N GLY A 134 -16.22 -0.09 42.41
CA GLY A 134 -16.91 -1.09 41.59
C GLY A 134 -18.28 -0.68 41.05
N GLN A 135 -18.80 0.50 41.43
CA GLN A 135 -19.96 1.11 40.78
C GLN A 135 -19.61 1.68 39.40
N VAL A 136 -20.63 1.87 38.56
CA VAL A 136 -20.49 2.38 37.19
C VAL A 136 -19.75 3.72 37.15
N SER A 137 -18.81 3.86 36.22
CA SER A 137 -18.02 5.07 36.00
C SER A 137 -18.06 5.45 34.51
N PRO A 138 -18.57 6.64 34.14
CA PRO A 138 -18.66 7.05 32.74
C PRO A 138 -17.34 6.97 31.98
N ILE A 139 -16.27 7.49 32.57
CA ILE A 139 -14.93 7.45 31.96
C ILE A 139 -14.45 6.01 31.77
N SER A 140 -14.70 5.12 32.74
CA SER A 140 -14.34 3.71 32.59
C SER A 140 -15.10 3.04 31.45
N GLN A 141 -16.39 3.36 31.24
CA GLN A 141 -17.14 2.83 30.10
C GLN A 141 -16.61 3.36 28.77
N VAL A 142 -16.30 4.66 28.70
CA VAL A 142 -15.70 5.26 27.50
C VAL A 142 -14.36 4.60 27.16
N THR A 143 -13.49 4.40 28.15
CA THR A 143 -12.21 3.71 27.95
C THR A 143 -12.41 2.26 27.52
N LYS A 144 -13.37 1.52 28.10
CA LYS A 144 -13.69 0.15 27.67
C LYS A 144 -14.19 0.11 26.23
N ALA A 145 -15.11 1.01 25.86
CA ALA A 145 -15.61 1.14 24.51
C ALA A 145 -14.47 1.42 23.51
N LEU A 146 -13.57 2.36 23.82
CA LEU A 146 -12.40 2.65 22.99
C LEU A 146 -11.47 1.44 22.86
N ASN A 147 -11.16 0.74 23.95
CA ASN A 147 -10.34 -0.48 23.92
C ASN A 147 -10.95 -1.58 23.03
N ALA A 148 -12.27 -1.74 23.08
CA ALA A 148 -12.98 -2.69 22.23
C ALA A 148 -12.98 -2.28 20.74
N LEU A 149 -12.84 -0.99 20.44
CA LEU A 149 -12.71 -0.44 19.08
C LEU A 149 -11.26 -0.54 18.58
N TYR A 150 -10.25 -0.31 19.42
CA TYR A 150 -8.84 -0.54 19.05
C TYR A 150 -8.60 -1.98 18.59
N GLY A 151 -9.19 -2.97 19.28
CA GLY A 151 -9.09 -4.37 18.87
C GLY A 151 -9.85 -4.73 17.58
N ARG A 152 -10.61 -3.79 16.99
CA ARG A 152 -11.46 -4.01 15.81
C ARG A 152 -11.37 -2.85 14.81
N MET A 153 -10.20 -2.22 14.70
CA MET A 153 -9.97 -1.17 13.70
C MET A 153 -10.20 -1.69 12.28
N GLU A 154 -10.75 -0.84 11.42
CA GLU A 154 -11.22 -1.22 10.09
C GLU A 154 -10.13 -1.05 9.03
N HIS A 155 -10.31 -1.75 7.91
CA HIS A 155 -9.57 -1.55 6.66
C HIS A 155 -10.47 -0.79 5.66
N ARG A 156 -10.04 0.36 5.15
CA ARG A 156 -10.83 1.16 4.20
C ARG A 156 -9.92 1.80 3.15
N ASN A 157 -10.31 1.72 1.89
CA ASN A 157 -9.57 2.31 0.75
C ASN A 157 -8.08 1.90 0.67
N GLY A 158 -7.73 0.69 1.10
CA GLY A 158 -6.34 0.21 1.10
C GLY A 158 -5.55 0.54 2.36
N GLU A 159 -6.17 1.22 3.33
CA GLU A 159 -5.53 1.70 4.56
C GLU A 159 -6.07 0.93 5.77
N ASP A 160 -5.17 0.38 6.58
CA ASP A 160 -5.46 -0.27 7.86
C ASP A 160 -5.43 0.74 9.02
N GLY A 161 -5.96 0.35 10.18
CA GLY A 161 -5.86 1.16 11.41
C GLY A 161 -6.90 2.29 11.48
N ILE A 162 -8.11 2.06 10.95
CA ILE A 162 -9.20 3.04 10.99
C ILE A 162 -10.00 2.88 12.28
N LEU A 163 -9.95 3.88 13.16
CA LEU A 163 -10.74 3.90 14.40
C LEU A 163 -12.16 4.41 14.12
N ASN A 164 -13.14 3.50 14.18
CA ASN A 164 -14.53 3.82 13.91
C ASN A 164 -15.33 4.16 15.19
N LEU A 165 -15.68 5.43 15.35
CA LEU A 165 -16.57 5.95 16.40
C LEU A 165 -17.94 6.37 15.86
N SER A 166 -18.38 5.86 14.71
CA SER A 166 -19.71 6.15 14.19
C SER A 166 -20.80 5.71 15.17
N LEU A 167 -21.87 6.51 15.28
CA LEU A 167 -22.99 6.24 16.20
C LEU A 167 -22.53 5.91 17.64
N PHE A 168 -21.49 6.58 18.15
CA PHE A 168 -20.78 6.19 19.37
C PHE A 168 -21.71 6.04 20.59
N ALA A 169 -22.73 6.90 20.69
CA ALA A 169 -23.72 6.85 21.76
C ALA A 169 -24.51 5.53 21.84
N GLN A 170 -24.51 4.72 20.77
CA GLN A 170 -25.19 3.43 20.70
C GLN A 170 -24.30 2.25 21.10
N ASN A 171 -23.05 2.51 21.51
CA ASN A 171 -22.14 1.44 21.94
C ASN A 171 -22.74 0.64 23.11
N PRO A 172 -22.70 -0.72 23.07
CA PRO A 172 -23.26 -1.56 24.13
C PRO A 172 -22.73 -1.26 25.55
N GLU A 173 -21.50 -0.76 25.67
CA GLU A 173 -20.90 -0.38 26.97
C GLU A 173 -21.62 0.82 27.63
N PHE A 174 -22.45 1.56 26.87
CA PHE A 174 -23.15 2.78 27.31
C PHE A 174 -24.59 2.53 27.76
N TYR A 175 -25.02 1.27 27.94
CA TYR A 175 -26.39 0.93 28.33
C TYR A 175 -26.89 1.75 29.54
N ASP A 176 -26.04 1.89 30.56
CA ASP A 176 -26.36 2.59 31.82
C ASP A 176 -25.80 4.02 31.91
N VAL A 177 -25.09 4.50 30.87
CA VAL A 177 -24.42 5.81 30.87
C VAL A 177 -24.69 6.52 29.55
N VAL A 178 -25.29 7.70 29.60
CA VAL A 178 -25.48 8.51 28.40
C VAL A 178 -24.15 9.18 28.01
N VAL A 179 -23.54 8.70 26.93
CA VAL A 179 -22.37 9.30 26.29
C VAL A 179 -22.81 9.91 24.97
N ASN A 180 -22.62 11.21 24.78
CA ASN A 180 -23.05 11.91 23.57
C ASN A 180 -21.95 12.87 23.07
N LEU A 181 -21.45 12.62 21.85
CA LEU A 181 -20.36 13.40 21.25
C LEU A 181 -20.81 14.78 20.70
N SER A 182 -22.11 15.06 20.62
CA SER A 182 -22.60 16.43 20.36
C SER A 182 -22.31 17.39 21.52
N ASN A 183 -22.10 16.87 22.74
CA ASN A 183 -21.59 17.65 23.85
C ASN A 183 -20.08 17.83 23.68
N ARG A 184 -19.64 19.09 23.51
CA ARG A 184 -18.23 19.44 23.30
C ARG A 184 -17.29 18.90 24.39
N GLY A 185 -17.68 18.95 25.66
CA GLY A 185 -16.84 18.50 26.77
C GLY A 185 -16.63 16.98 26.74
N VAL A 186 -17.68 16.22 26.41
CA VAL A 186 -17.60 14.76 26.21
C VAL A 186 -16.73 14.42 25.00
N LEU A 187 -16.90 15.12 23.88
CA LEU A 187 -16.05 14.93 22.69
C LEU A 187 -14.57 15.23 23.01
N GLU A 188 -14.30 16.32 23.74
CA GLU A 188 -12.95 16.67 24.20
C GLU A 188 -12.35 15.61 25.10
N ARG A 189 -13.14 15.05 26.01
CA ARG A 189 -12.70 13.94 26.86
C ARG A 189 -12.38 12.68 26.05
N VAL A 190 -13.19 12.34 25.06
CA VAL A 190 -12.96 11.18 24.19
C VAL A 190 -11.69 11.38 23.35
N CYS A 191 -11.51 12.56 22.74
CA CYS A 191 -10.29 12.90 22.01
C CYS A 191 -9.05 12.86 22.91
N ASP A 192 -9.13 13.36 24.15
CA ASP A 192 -8.04 13.31 25.14
C ASP A 192 -7.67 11.86 25.52
N LEU A 193 -8.67 10.99 25.73
CA LEU A 193 -8.43 9.57 26.01
C LEU A 193 -7.79 8.84 24.82
N ILE A 194 -8.19 9.17 23.59
CA ILE A 194 -7.59 8.63 22.37
C ILE A 194 -6.14 9.08 22.25
N TYR A 195 -5.90 10.39 22.40
CA TYR A 195 -4.57 10.99 22.21
C TYR A 195 -3.56 10.55 23.28
N ARG A 196 -3.98 10.41 24.55
CA ARG A 196 -3.09 10.01 25.65
C ARG A 196 -2.70 8.53 25.63
N ASN A 197 -3.38 7.71 24.83
CA ASN A 197 -3.01 6.31 24.67
C ASN A 197 -1.93 6.18 23.60
N ASP A 198 -0.72 6.65 23.91
CA ASP A 198 0.40 6.80 22.95
C ASP A 198 0.67 5.52 22.13
N GLU A 199 0.53 4.34 22.72
CA GLU A 199 0.75 3.06 22.06
C GLU A 199 -0.32 2.79 20.99
N GLN A 200 -1.60 2.90 21.37
CA GLN A 200 -2.70 2.67 20.44
C GLN A 200 -2.81 3.81 19.41
N PHE A 201 -2.59 5.06 19.82
CA PHE A 201 -2.72 6.22 18.95
C PHE A 201 -1.76 6.18 17.76
N ARG A 202 -0.53 5.66 17.93
CA ARG A 202 0.43 5.47 16.84
C ARG A 202 -0.02 4.49 15.76
N THR A 203 -0.96 3.60 16.09
CA THR A 203 -1.51 2.62 15.15
C THR A 203 -2.74 3.15 14.40
N ILE A 204 -3.26 4.32 14.80
CA ILE A 204 -4.41 4.94 14.14
C ILE A 204 -3.96 5.68 12.90
N ASN A 205 -4.41 5.21 11.74
CA ASN A 205 -4.18 5.85 10.45
C ASN A 205 -5.39 6.70 10.02
N GLY A 206 -6.57 6.47 10.56
CA GLY A 206 -7.74 7.30 10.28
C GLY A 206 -8.81 7.22 11.36
N ILE A 207 -9.71 8.21 11.37
CA ILE A 207 -10.78 8.33 12.37
C ILE A 207 -12.12 8.56 11.69
N ILE A 208 -13.11 7.77 12.07
CA ILE A 208 -14.51 7.94 11.65
C ILE A 208 -15.32 8.47 12.84
N LEU A 209 -15.92 9.66 12.68
CA LEU A 209 -16.78 10.32 13.64
C LEU A 209 -18.18 10.59 13.05
N SER A 210 -18.59 9.82 12.05
CA SER A 210 -19.85 10.02 11.35
C SER A 210 -21.08 9.75 12.22
N SER A 211 -22.20 10.41 11.91
CA SER A 211 -23.50 10.17 12.58
C SER A 211 -23.47 10.35 14.12
N ASN A 212 -22.75 11.36 14.62
CA ASN A 212 -22.61 11.62 16.06
C ASN A 212 -23.24 12.94 16.52
N GLU A 213 -23.97 13.61 15.63
CA GLU A 213 -24.61 14.92 15.88
C GLU A 213 -23.59 16.03 16.27
N ILE A 214 -22.32 15.87 15.88
CA ILE A 214 -21.25 16.80 16.22
C ILE A 214 -21.50 18.16 15.54
N ASN A 215 -21.45 19.23 16.32
CA ASN A 215 -21.70 20.60 15.84
C ASN A 215 -20.48 21.54 15.92
N THR A 216 -19.37 21.06 16.50
CA THR A 216 -18.08 21.76 16.58
C THR A 216 -16.94 20.75 16.52
N LEU A 217 -15.86 21.11 15.83
CA LEU A 217 -14.68 20.25 15.70
C LEU A 217 -13.51 20.74 16.57
N ALA A 218 -13.71 21.81 17.35
CA ALA A 218 -12.67 22.41 18.19
C ALA A 218 -11.89 21.41 19.06
N PRO A 219 -12.49 20.32 19.60
CA PRO A 219 -11.72 19.32 20.35
C PRO A 219 -10.71 18.52 19.52
N LEU A 220 -10.95 18.36 18.21
CA LEU A 220 -10.06 17.58 17.33
C LEU A 220 -8.70 18.26 17.14
N LYS A 221 -8.56 19.54 17.52
CA LYS A 221 -7.26 20.26 17.52
C LYS A 221 -6.15 19.51 18.29
N LEU A 222 -6.51 18.61 19.20
CA LEU A 222 -5.57 17.74 19.91
C LEU A 222 -4.77 16.85 18.94
N PHE A 223 -5.34 16.53 17.78
CA PHE A 223 -4.68 15.75 16.73
C PHE A 223 -3.86 16.63 15.77
N SER A 224 -3.59 17.89 16.12
CA SER A 224 -2.76 18.78 15.32
C SER A 224 -1.36 18.20 15.11
N GLY A 225 -0.90 18.20 13.86
CA GLY A 225 0.39 17.63 13.47
C GLY A 225 0.35 16.16 13.05
N VAL A 226 -0.79 15.49 13.21
CA VAL A 226 -1.04 14.15 12.67
C VAL A 226 -1.62 14.26 11.26
N GLN A 227 -1.17 13.39 10.37
CA GLN A 227 -1.72 13.24 9.02
C GLN A 227 -2.46 11.91 8.95
N PHE A 228 -3.79 11.97 8.91
CA PHE A 228 -4.61 10.78 8.75
C PHE A 228 -4.73 10.38 7.27
N ALA A 229 -4.93 9.11 6.96
CA ALA A 229 -5.41 8.69 5.66
C ALA A 229 -6.86 9.14 5.43
N ILE A 230 -7.73 8.99 6.45
CA ILE A 230 -9.14 9.37 6.37
C ILE A 230 -9.61 10.06 7.65
N LEU A 231 -10.33 11.17 7.48
CA LEU A 231 -11.09 11.84 8.52
C LEU A 231 -12.57 11.91 8.09
N ASP A 232 -13.41 11.04 8.64
CA ASP A 232 -14.81 10.97 8.25
C ASP A 232 -15.70 11.72 9.26
N LEU A 233 -16.24 12.86 8.83
CA LEU A 233 -17.12 13.73 9.61
C LEU A 233 -18.55 13.76 9.04
N SER A 234 -18.91 12.80 8.18
CA SER A 234 -20.21 12.74 7.52
C SER A 234 -21.40 12.64 8.49
N ASP A 235 -22.58 13.06 8.04
CA ASP A 235 -23.84 12.94 8.78
C ASP A 235 -23.83 13.55 10.20
N ASN A 236 -23.10 14.65 10.37
CA ASN A 236 -23.07 15.44 11.59
C ASN A 236 -23.88 16.75 11.44
N LEU A 237 -23.79 17.66 12.41
CA LEU A 237 -24.54 18.92 12.46
C LEU A 237 -23.66 20.15 12.23
N LEU A 238 -22.62 20.03 11.40
CA LEU A 238 -21.75 21.15 11.04
C LEU A 238 -22.50 22.13 10.14
N ARG A 239 -22.83 23.31 10.68
CA ARG A 239 -23.64 24.33 9.99
C ARG A 239 -22.85 25.54 9.50
N SER A 240 -21.83 25.96 10.25
CA SER A 240 -21.13 27.23 10.04
C SER A 240 -19.85 27.01 9.26
N PRO A 241 -19.73 27.48 8.00
CA PRO A 241 -18.52 27.31 7.22
C PRO A 241 -17.28 27.92 7.88
N SER A 242 -17.41 29.13 8.44
CA SER A 242 -16.31 29.83 9.11
C SER A 242 -15.80 29.08 10.35
N ARG A 243 -16.72 28.52 11.16
CA ARG A 243 -16.35 27.70 12.32
C ARG A 243 -15.70 26.39 11.90
N THR A 244 -16.29 25.69 10.93
CA THR A 244 -15.75 24.41 10.44
C THR A 244 -14.36 24.60 9.86
N CYS A 245 -14.12 25.61 9.02
CA CYS A 245 -12.79 25.88 8.47
C CYS A 245 -11.76 26.23 9.55
N ARG A 246 -12.13 27.05 10.54
CA ARG A 246 -11.23 27.36 11.67
C ARG A 246 -10.86 26.12 12.47
N ASP A 247 -11.84 25.25 12.75
CA ASP A 247 -11.61 24.05 13.54
C ASP A 247 -10.87 22.95 12.74
N LEU A 248 -10.97 22.95 11.39
CA LEU A 248 -10.23 22.05 10.48
C LEU A 248 -8.81 22.53 10.12
N GLU A 249 -8.51 23.82 10.25
CA GLU A 249 -7.21 24.40 9.90
C GLU A 249 -5.98 23.68 10.49
N PRO A 250 -5.98 23.20 11.76
CA PRO A 250 -4.85 22.46 12.31
C PRO A 250 -4.77 20.98 11.89
N LEU A 251 -5.82 20.45 11.24
CA LEU A 251 -5.95 19.04 10.90
C LEU A 251 -5.47 18.75 9.48
N LYS A 252 -4.95 17.56 9.25
CA LYS A 252 -4.55 17.06 7.93
C LYS A 252 -5.07 15.65 7.73
N ALA A 253 -5.61 15.37 6.54
CA ALA A 253 -5.94 14.02 6.14
C ALA A 253 -5.84 13.86 4.62
N ASP A 254 -5.58 12.67 4.11
CA ASP A 254 -5.62 12.45 2.65
C ASP A 254 -7.06 12.58 2.14
N GLU A 255 -8.05 12.04 2.86
CA GLU A 255 -9.47 12.16 2.54
C GLU A 255 -10.29 12.74 3.72
N LEU A 256 -11.11 13.75 3.44
CA LEU A 256 -12.08 14.34 4.38
C LEU A 256 -13.51 14.10 3.89
N MET A 257 -14.35 13.48 4.72
CA MET A 257 -15.78 13.29 4.41
C MET A 257 -16.64 14.29 5.18
N LEU A 258 -17.48 15.05 4.48
CA LEU A 258 -18.40 16.06 5.01
C LEU A 258 -19.85 15.86 4.58
N GLN A 259 -20.14 14.91 3.69
CA GLN A 259 -21.48 14.61 3.20
C GLN A 259 -22.52 14.50 4.35
N GLY A 260 -23.76 14.92 4.10
CA GLY A 260 -24.85 14.85 5.09
C GLY A 260 -24.89 16.02 6.09
N ASN A 261 -23.79 16.75 6.27
CA ASN A 261 -23.77 17.94 7.13
C ASN A 261 -24.58 19.10 6.53
N PRO A 262 -25.27 19.94 7.33
CA PRO A 262 -25.96 21.13 6.83
C PRO A 262 -25.07 22.09 6.02
N LEU A 263 -23.77 22.16 6.34
CA LEU A 263 -22.74 22.91 5.61
C LEU A 263 -22.75 22.59 4.11
N THR A 264 -22.91 21.32 3.72
CA THR A 264 -22.80 20.90 2.31
C THR A 264 -23.97 21.39 1.46
N LYS A 265 -25.05 21.86 2.10
CA LYS A 265 -26.23 22.46 1.47
C LYS A 265 -26.16 23.99 1.38
N ALA A 266 -25.11 24.61 1.94
CA ALA A 266 -24.95 26.05 1.91
C ALA A 266 -24.59 26.52 0.49
N VAL A 267 -25.08 27.69 0.09
CA VAL A 267 -24.78 28.30 -1.23
C VAL A 267 -23.27 28.54 -1.42
N THR A 268 -22.55 28.72 -0.32
CA THR A 268 -21.10 28.94 -0.31
C THR A 268 -20.29 27.64 -0.34
N TYR A 269 -20.92 26.47 -0.29
CA TYR A 269 -20.24 25.19 -0.43
C TYR A 269 -20.01 24.86 -1.92
N PRO A 270 -18.85 24.30 -2.32
CA PRO A 270 -17.69 23.96 -1.50
C PRO A 270 -16.67 25.10 -1.33
N GLU A 271 -16.84 26.24 -1.99
CA GLU A 271 -15.88 27.37 -2.02
C GLU A 271 -15.46 27.87 -0.62
N CYS A 272 -16.36 27.78 0.36
CA CYS A 272 -16.09 28.14 1.74
C CYS A 272 -14.97 27.30 2.38
N LEU A 273 -14.63 26.14 1.84
CA LEU A 273 -13.53 25.28 2.29
C LEU A 273 -12.14 25.71 1.78
N ARG A 274 -12.05 26.67 0.84
CA ARG A 274 -10.76 27.15 0.28
C ARG A 274 -9.63 27.35 1.31
N PRO A 275 -9.87 27.95 2.50
CA PRO A 275 -8.81 28.17 3.49
C PRO A 275 -8.11 26.88 3.97
N VAL A 276 -8.82 25.74 3.92
CA VAL A 276 -8.34 24.46 4.45
C VAL A 276 -8.08 23.40 3.39
N LEU A 277 -8.38 23.66 2.10
CA LEU A 277 -8.21 22.66 1.02
C LEU A 277 -6.79 22.11 0.93
N LYS A 278 -5.77 22.93 1.21
CA LYS A 278 -4.35 22.50 1.20
C LYS A 278 -4.02 21.39 2.21
N ASN A 279 -4.88 21.19 3.21
CA ASN A 279 -4.69 20.19 4.24
C ASN A 279 -5.25 18.81 3.84
N PHE A 280 -5.99 18.75 2.74
CA PHE A 280 -6.69 17.55 2.30
C PHE A 280 -6.42 17.24 0.82
N LYS A 281 -6.16 15.98 0.47
CA LYS A 281 -6.02 15.60 -0.96
C LYS A 281 -7.38 15.43 -1.63
N LYS A 282 -8.36 14.90 -0.90
CA LYS A 282 -9.75 14.69 -1.36
C LYS A 282 -10.77 15.16 -0.34
N ILE A 283 -11.89 15.69 -0.80
CA ILE A 283 -13.10 16.02 -0.02
C ILE A 283 -14.27 15.24 -0.60
N ASP A 284 -14.93 14.38 0.17
CA ASP A 284 -16.04 13.53 -0.28
C ASP A 284 -15.71 12.75 -1.58
N GLY A 285 -14.50 12.18 -1.66
CA GLY A 285 -13.98 11.49 -2.84
C GLY A 285 -13.51 12.39 -4.00
N ILE A 286 -13.65 13.72 -3.88
CA ILE A 286 -13.29 14.69 -4.93
C ILE A 286 -11.89 15.26 -4.64
N PRO A 287 -10.93 15.23 -5.59
CA PRO A 287 -9.64 15.90 -5.41
C PRO A 287 -9.81 17.37 -5.01
N SER A 288 -9.13 17.83 -3.96
CA SER A 288 -9.34 19.15 -3.37
C SER A 288 -9.08 20.30 -4.34
N GLU A 289 -8.17 20.10 -5.30
CA GLU A 289 -7.89 21.03 -6.39
C GLU A 289 -9.02 21.19 -7.42
N ASN A 290 -9.92 20.22 -7.48
CA ASN A 290 -11.07 20.20 -8.38
C ASN A 290 -12.37 20.60 -7.66
N LEU A 291 -12.29 20.87 -6.36
CA LEU A 291 -13.43 21.27 -5.55
C LEU A 291 -13.82 22.72 -5.88
N SER A 292 -14.81 22.87 -6.76
CA SER A 292 -15.43 24.16 -7.09
C SER A 292 -16.94 24.08 -7.00
N SER A 293 -17.63 25.22 -6.86
CA SER A 293 -19.11 25.28 -6.91
C SER A 293 -19.72 24.65 -8.16
N ASP A 294 -18.91 24.52 -9.21
CA ASP A 294 -19.38 24.11 -10.51
C ASP A 294 -18.98 22.65 -10.85
N TYR A 295 -18.14 22.02 -10.02
CA TYR A 295 -17.81 20.60 -10.11
C TYR A 295 -19.02 19.76 -9.67
N THR A 296 -19.43 18.80 -10.50
CA THR A 296 -20.58 17.90 -10.23
C THR A 296 -20.13 16.45 -10.39
N PRO A 297 -20.15 15.62 -9.32
CA PRO A 297 -19.92 14.18 -9.42
C PRO A 297 -20.92 13.51 -10.37
N LEU A 298 -20.54 12.40 -11.00
CA LEU A 298 -21.39 11.68 -11.94
C LEU A 298 -22.77 11.30 -11.36
N ASP A 299 -22.82 10.97 -10.08
CA ASP A 299 -24.06 10.59 -9.40
C ASP A 299 -25.07 11.74 -9.39
N ASN A 300 -24.60 12.99 -9.30
CA ASN A 300 -25.46 14.17 -9.41
C ASN A 300 -25.78 14.50 -10.87
N LEU A 301 -24.87 14.26 -11.83
CA LEU A 301 -25.11 14.49 -13.27
C LEU A 301 -26.20 13.56 -13.85
N MET A 302 -26.29 12.33 -13.35
CA MET A 302 -27.29 11.34 -13.78
C MET A 302 -28.61 11.42 -12.98
N GLN A 303 -28.65 12.13 -11.84
CA GLN A 303 -29.85 12.29 -11.01
C GLN A 303 -30.63 13.59 -11.28
N THR A 304 -30.04 14.59 -11.94
CA THR A 304 -30.74 15.86 -12.26
C THR A 304 -31.39 15.87 -13.64
N GLU A 305 -32.72 15.87 -13.64
CA GLU A 305 -33.72 16.45 -14.57
C GLU A 305 -33.69 16.16 -16.10
N SER A 306 -32.73 15.42 -16.67
CA SER A 306 -32.88 14.92 -18.05
C SER A 306 -32.43 13.46 -18.17
N GLU A 307 -33.33 12.57 -18.61
CA GLU A 307 -32.99 11.18 -18.91
C GLU A 307 -32.04 11.04 -20.11
N GLY A 308 -31.61 12.14 -20.75
CA GLY A 308 -30.85 12.13 -22.00
C GLY A 308 -31.64 11.51 -23.16
N TYR A 309 -31.07 11.54 -24.37
CA TYR A 309 -31.63 10.87 -25.54
C TYR A 309 -30.87 9.57 -25.83
N ARG A 310 -31.56 8.43 -25.70
CA ARG A 310 -30.96 7.11 -25.95
C ARG A 310 -30.71 6.88 -27.44
N ILE A 311 -29.47 6.53 -27.79
CA ILE A 311 -29.11 6.00 -29.10
C ILE A 311 -28.67 4.55 -28.93
N ASP A 312 -29.36 3.64 -29.61
CA ASP A 312 -29.01 2.24 -29.69
C ASP A 312 -29.15 1.71 -31.13
N TRP A 313 -29.18 0.39 -31.28
CA TRP A 313 -29.23 -0.25 -32.58
C TRP A 313 -30.46 0.11 -33.42
N SER A 314 -31.56 0.53 -32.77
CA SER A 314 -32.85 0.81 -33.42
C SER A 314 -32.94 2.20 -34.06
N ASN A 315 -32.11 3.17 -33.64
CA ASN A 315 -32.25 4.58 -34.00
C ASN A 315 -30.92 5.29 -34.32
N LYS A 316 -29.92 4.56 -34.83
CA LYS A 316 -28.56 5.08 -35.14
C LYS A 316 -28.53 6.38 -35.94
N THR A 317 -29.46 6.58 -36.87
CA THR A 317 -29.53 7.78 -37.72
C THR A 317 -29.72 9.07 -36.92
N ASP A 318 -30.25 8.96 -35.71
CA ASP A 318 -30.50 10.09 -34.82
C ASP A 318 -29.23 10.68 -34.21
N ILE A 319 -28.07 10.02 -34.38
CA ILE A 319 -26.78 10.56 -33.97
C ILE A 319 -26.52 11.94 -34.57
N ASN A 320 -26.98 12.18 -35.80
CA ASN A 320 -26.78 13.46 -36.50
C ASN A 320 -27.48 14.64 -35.80
N LYS A 321 -28.46 14.40 -34.92
CA LYS A 321 -29.12 15.45 -34.12
C LYS A 321 -28.15 16.11 -33.12
N PHE A 322 -27.02 15.47 -32.81
CA PHE A 322 -26.08 15.88 -31.76
C PHE A 322 -24.77 16.45 -32.31
N GLU A 323 -24.66 16.73 -33.61
CA GLU A 323 -23.41 17.18 -34.25
C GLU A 323 -22.82 18.44 -33.62
N ASN A 324 -23.68 19.38 -33.23
CA ASN A 324 -23.28 20.65 -32.62
C ASN A 324 -23.42 20.65 -31.09
N SER A 325 -23.66 19.49 -30.46
CA SER A 325 -23.82 19.42 -29.02
C SER A 325 -22.48 19.63 -28.31
N THR A 326 -22.51 20.46 -27.27
CA THR A 326 -21.39 20.64 -26.34
C THR A 326 -21.67 19.98 -24.99
N ASP A 327 -22.77 19.23 -24.88
CA ASP A 327 -23.20 18.64 -23.63
C ASP A 327 -22.44 17.34 -23.34
N TRP A 328 -22.56 16.84 -22.11
CA TRP A 328 -22.06 15.52 -21.75
C TRP A 328 -22.93 14.42 -22.36
N HIS A 329 -22.28 13.41 -22.91
CA HIS A 329 -22.88 12.17 -23.39
C HIS A 329 -22.35 10.99 -22.57
N ALA A 330 -23.17 9.99 -22.25
CA ALA A 330 -22.70 8.76 -21.59
C ALA A 330 -22.64 7.58 -22.55
N PHE A 331 -21.62 6.77 -22.35
CA PHE A 331 -21.56 5.39 -22.83
C PHE A 331 -22.08 4.47 -21.73
N MET A 332 -22.97 3.55 -22.10
CA MET A 332 -23.57 2.56 -21.21
C MET A 332 -23.24 1.17 -21.77
N ILE A 333 -22.39 0.43 -21.06
CA ILE A 333 -21.89 -0.87 -21.49
C ILE A 333 -22.38 -1.95 -20.51
N PRO A 334 -23.39 -2.75 -20.88
CA PRO A 334 -23.90 -3.81 -20.01
C PRO A 334 -22.86 -4.92 -19.77
N ASP A 335 -22.67 -5.26 -18.49
CA ASP A 335 -21.87 -6.39 -18.01
C ASP A 335 -22.41 -6.86 -16.64
N GLU A 336 -23.59 -7.50 -16.64
CA GLU A 336 -24.31 -7.90 -15.41
C GLU A 336 -23.49 -8.79 -14.46
N LYS A 337 -22.53 -9.54 -15.00
CA LYS A 337 -21.68 -10.46 -14.23
C LYS A 337 -20.33 -9.86 -13.84
N HIS A 338 -20.08 -8.60 -14.19
CA HIS A 338 -18.79 -7.92 -13.97
C HIS A 338 -17.61 -8.78 -14.47
N GLN A 339 -17.72 -9.26 -15.71
CA GLN A 339 -16.71 -10.10 -16.35
C GLN A 339 -15.44 -9.31 -16.68
N PHE A 340 -15.54 -8.00 -16.88
CA PHE A 340 -14.42 -7.17 -17.33
C PHE A 340 -14.05 -6.11 -16.29
N SER A 341 -12.75 -5.88 -16.11
CA SER A 341 -12.26 -4.75 -15.32
C SER A 341 -12.41 -3.42 -16.08
N LYS A 342 -12.25 -2.30 -15.36
CA LYS A 342 -12.15 -0.96 -15.96
C LYS A 342 -11.08 -0.90 -17.04
N GLU A 343 -9.90 -1.42 -16.74
CA GLU A 343 -8.73 -1.41 -17.63
C GLU A 343 -8.99 -2.25 -18.88
N GLU A 344 -9.59 -3.44 -18.74
CA GLU A 344 -9.92 -4.31 -19.87
C GLU A 344 -10.93 -3.64 -20.81
N ILE A 345 -12.00 -3.06 -20.26
CA ILE A 345 -13.00 -2.33 -21.04
C ILE A 345 -12.36 -1.18 -21.83
N PHE A 346 -11.50 -0.39 -21.19
CA PHE A 346 -10.85 0.71 -21.89
C PHE A 346 -9.81 0.23 -22.90
N ASP A 347 -9.04 -0.82 -22.61
CA ASP A 347 -8.12 -1.41 -23.58
C ASP A 347 -8.87 -1.84 -24.85
N TYR A 348 -10.01 -2.54 -24.71
CA TYR A 348 -10.83 -2.93 -25.87
C TYR A 348 -11.51 -1.74 -26.54
N PHE A 349 -12.03 -0.79 -25.77
CA PHE A 349 -12.64 0.42 -26.31
C PHE A 349 -11.65 1.21 -27.16
N PHE A 350 -10.42 1.42 -26.68
CA PHE A 350 -9.39 2.17 -27.42
C PHE A 350 -8.87 1.43 -28.67
N LEU A 351 -9.12 0.12 -28.82
CA LEU A 351 -8.90 -0.60 -30.09
C LEU A 351 -9.98 -0.31 -31.13
N THR A 352 -11.17 0.13 -30.73
CA THR A 352 -12.31 0.43 -31.62
C THR A 352 -12.34 1.86 -32.15
N ILE A 353 -11.65 2.78 -31.47
CA ILE A 353 -11.65 4.20 -31.86
C ILE A 353 -10.79 4.46 -33.10
N SER A 354 -11.00 5.59 -33.77
CA SER A 354 -10.26 5.95 -34.96
C SER A 354 -9.15 6.94 -34.63
N ASN A 355 -7.91 6.60 -35.00
CA ASN A 355 -6.77 7.49 -34.82
C ASN A 355 -6.83 8.77 -35.67
N ASN A 356 -7.77 8.87 -36.62
CA ASN A 356 -7.90 10.01 -37.52
C ASN A 356 -8.99 11.02 -37.10
N LEU A 357 -9.86 10.67 -36.15
CA LEU A 357 -11.01 11.50 -35.74
C LEU A 357 -10.74 12.25 -34.44
N SER A 358 -11.74 12.91 -33.85
CA SER A 358 -11.55 13.70 -32.63
C SER A 358 -10.99 12.87 -31.47
N ASP A 359 -10.22 13.53 -30.58
CA ASP A 359 -9.73 12.87 -29.36
C ASP A 359 -10.92 12.53 -28.45
N ILE A 360 -10.87 11.38 -27.80
CA ILE A 360 -11.90 10.94 -26.86
C ILE A 360 -11.25 10.68 -25.49
N TYR A 361 -11.79 11.33 -24.46
CA TYR A 361 -11.34 11.21 -23.08
C TYR A 361 -12.52 10.75 -22.23
N PRO A 362 -12.63 9.43 -21.95
CA PRO A 362 -13.62 8.93 -21.01
C PRO A 362 -13.43 9.58 -19.64
N CYS A 363 -14.48 10.21 -19.14
CA CYS A 363 -14.49 10.93 -17.86
C CYS A 363 -15.49 10.29 -16.91
N TYR A 364 -15.23 10.42 -15.61
CA TYR A 364 -16.13 10.02 -14.54
C TYR A 364 -16.63 8.57 -14.70
N TYR A 365 -15.71 7.62 -14.87
CA TYR A 365 -16.08 6.22 -14.98
C TYR A 365 -16.70 5.69 -13.68
N LYS A 366 -17.75 4.88 -13.78
CA LYS A 366 -18.24 4.02 -12.70
C LYS A 366 -18.78 2.70 -13.24
N PHE A 367 -18.86 1.70 -12.36
CA PHE A 367 -19.65 0.49 -12.59
C PHE A 367 -20.88 0.54 -11.69
N ASN A 368 -22.08 0.58 -12.27
CA ASN A 368 -23.34 0.67 -11.52
C ASN A 368 -24.45 -0.12 -12.22
N SER A 369 -25.30 -0.76 -11.43
CA SER A 369 -26.45 -1.56 -11.91
C SER A 369 -26.08 -2.60 -12.99
N GLY A 370 -24.88 -3.19 -12.89
CA GLY A 370 -24.42 -4.17 -13.88
C GLY A 370 -23.93 -3.56 -15.20
N GLU A 371 -23.62 -2.27 -15.24
CA GLU A 371 -23.14 -1.58 -16.44
C GLU A 371 -21.89 -0.74 -16.14
N HIS A 372 -20.95 -0.71 -17.08
CA HIS A 372 -19.89 0.30 -17.11
C HIS A 372 -20.44 1.59 -17.72
N GLN A 373 -20.21 2.70 -17.03
CA GLN A 373 -20.73 4.01 -17.38
C GLN A 373 -19.59 5.02 -17.38
N PHE A 374 -19.48 5.83 -18.43
CA PHE A 374 -18.54 6.96 -18.48
C PHE A 374 -19.05 8.06 -19.38
N LEU A 375 -18.60 9.29 -19.14
CA LEU A 375 -18.98 10.46 -19.91
C LEU A 375 -17.93 10.87 -20.91
N VAL A 376 -18.38 11.48 -22.00
CA VAL A 376 -17.53 12.11 -22.99
C VAL A 376 -18.14 13.44 -23.45
N ARG A 377 -17.28 14.33 -23.95
CA ARG A 377 -17.68 15.64 -24.49
C ARG A 377 -16.77 16.02 -25.65
N ASN A 378 -17.25 16.89 -26.55
CA ASN A 378 -16.47 17.48 -27.65
C ASN A 378 -15.77 16.47 -28.57
N CYS A 379 -16.33 15.27 -28.74
CA CYS A 379 -15.77 14.19 -29.55
C CYS A 379 -16.78 13.62 -30.56
N PHE A 380 -17.69 14.47 -31.07
CA PHE A 380 -18.81 14.03 -31.93
C PHE A 380 -18.37 13.18 -33.11
N SER A 381 -17.32 13.56 -33.84
CA SER A 381 -16.84 12.76 -34.98
C SER A 381 -16.41 11.35 -34.58
N GLN A 382 -15.85 11.17 -33.39
CA GLN A 382 -15.50 9.86 -32.86
C GLN A 382 -16.74 9.07 -32.43
N ILE A 383 -17.71 9.72 -31.77
CA ILE A 383 -19.00 9.11 -31.42
C ILE A 383 -19.73 8.65 -32.69
N LYS A 384 -19.82 9.50 -33.72
CA LYS A 384 -20.46 9.17 -35.00
C LYS A 384 -19.84 7.95 -35.67
N HIS A 385 -18.51 7.86 -35.70
CA HIS A 385 -17.81 6.68 -36.22
C HIS A 385 -18.13 5.41 -35.42
N LEU A 386 -18.16 5.52 -34.10
CA LEU A 386 -18.53 4.43 -33.20
C LEU A 386 -19.98 3.95 -33.43
N VAL A 387 -20.91 4.85 -33.74
CA VAL A 387 -22.30 4.50 -34.10
C VAL A 387 -22.40 3.89 -35.50
N ASP A 388 -21.90 4.60 -36.52
CA ASP A 388 -22.15 4.26 -37.93
C ASP A 388 -21.24 3.14 -38.45
N THR A 389 -19.98 3.13 -38.03
CA THR A 389 -18.96 2.21 -38.55
C THR A 389 -18.73 1.03 -37.63
N CYS A 390 -18.67 1.28 -36.31
CA CYS A 390 -18.43 0.24 -35.31
C CYS A 390 -19.72 -0.41 -34.80
N ASN A 391 -20.90 0.02 -35.29
CA ASN A 391 -22.18 -0.60 -35.00
C ASN A 391 -22.60 -0.58 -33.51
N LEU A 392 -22.01 0.30 -32.69
CA LEU A 392 -22.14 0.28 -31.23
C LEU A 392 -21.59 -1.00 -30.56
N GLU A 393 -20.51 -1.55 -31.12
CA GLU A 393 -19.90 -2.81 -30.69
C GLU A 393 -18.43 -2.63 -30.30
N ILE A 394 -18.05 -3.26 -29.19
CA ILE A 394 -16.66 -3.46 -28.77
C ILE A 394 -16.30 -4.93 -29.03
N LYS A 395 -15.32 -5.15 -29.91
CA LYS A 395 -14.83 -6.51 -30.23
C LYS A 395 -13.72 -6.89 -29.25
N ILE A 396 -13.90 -8.01 -28.57
CA ILE A 396 -12.94 -8.52 -27.59
C ILE A 396 -11.96 -9.48 -28.29
N PRO A 397 -10.66 -9.18 -28.28
CA PRO A 397 -9.64 -10.07 -28.81
C PRO A 397 -9.40 -11.28 -27.90
N ARG A 398 -9.19 -12.44 -28.50
CA ARG A 398 -8.70 -13.66 -27.85
C ARG A 398 -7.44 -14.14 -28.58
N LEU A 399 -6.40 -14.45 -27.81
CA LEU A 399 -5.17 -15.05 -28.32
C LEU A 399 -5.32 -16.58 -28.28
N GLU A 400 -5.25 -17.23 -29.44
CA GLU A 400 -5.11 -18.68 -29.52
C GLU A 400 -3.64 -19.08 -29.55
N ALA A 401 -3.30 -20.15 -28.83
CA ALA A 401 -1.95 -20.70 -28.83
C ALA A 401 -1.57 -21.16 -30.25
N PRO A 402 -0.33 -20.94 -30.68
CA PRO A 402 0.10 -21.38 -32.00
C PRO A 402 -0.07 -22.90 -32.16
N PRO A 403 -0.42 -23.38 -33.37
CA PRO A 403 -0.54 -24.81 -33.64
C PRO A 403 0.79 -25.53 -33.37
N PRO A 404 0.75 -26.83 -33.00
CA PRO A 404 1.97 -27.60 -32.74
C PRO A 404 2.92 -27.58 -33.95
N PRO A 405 4.24 -27.50 -33.73
CA PRO A 405 5.22 -27.36 -34.81
C PRO A 405 5.11 -28.51 -35.82
N THR A 406 4.90 -28.18 -37.09
CA THR A 406 5.04 -29.10 -38.23
C THR A 406 6.20 -28.65 -39.13
N ASN A 407 6.68 -29.53 -40.02
CA ASN A 407 7.81 -29.25 -40.92
C ASN A 407 7.61 -28.02 -41.85
N THR A 408 6.41 -27.45 -41.90
CA THR A 408 6.05 -26.27 -42.69
C THR A 408 5.68 -25.04 -41.85
N THR A 409 5.66 -25.14 -40.51
CA THR A 409 5.27 -24.02 -39.64
C THR A 409 6.48 -23.13 -39.37
N THR A 410 6.54 -21.98 -40.05
CA THR A 410 7.60 -20.98 -39.88
C THR A 410 7.21 -19.82 -38.97
N ASP A 411 5.93 -19.75 -38.58
CA ASP A 411 5.38 -18.67 -37.76
C ASP A 411 4.72 -19.25 -36.50
N PHE A 412 5.25 -18.88 -35.33
CA PHE A 412 4.80 -19.31 -34.01
C PHE A 412 4.08 -18.18 -33.26
N THR A 413 3.66 -17.12 -33.98
CA THR A 413 2.92 -16.04 -33.36
C THR A 413 1.49 -16.51 -32.99
N PRO A 414 1.00 -16.16 -31.78
CA PRO A 414 -0.38 -16.42 -31.40
C PRO A 414 -1.35 -15.79 -32.39
N GLN A 415 -2.38 -16.51 -32.82
CA GLN A 415 -3.40 -15.98 -33.73
C GLN A 415 -4.44 -15.21 -32.92
N LEU A 416 -4.76 -13.98 -33.38
CA LEU A 416 -5.76 -13.12 -32.76
C LEU A 416 -7.13 -13.39 -33.38
N HIS A 417 -8.06 -13.89 -32.60
CA HIS A 417 -9.46 -14.07 -33.00
C HIS A 417 -10.37 -13.09 -32.26
N MET A 418 -11.39 -12.57 -32.94
CA MET A 418 -12.40 -11.67 -32.36
C MET A 418 -13.68 -12.47 -32.07
N ASP A 419 -13.72 -13.16 -30.94
CA ASP A 419 -14.77 -14.16 -30.65
C ASP A 419 -15.99 -13.59 -29.93
N LYS A 420 -15.81 -12.54 -29.13
CA LYS A 420 -16.87 -11.94 -28.30
C LYS A 420 -17.07 -10.48 -28.68
N THR A 421 -18.33 -10.06 -28.70
CA THR A 421 -18.72 -8.68 -28.94
C THR A 421 -19.54 -8.18 -27.75
N VAL A 422 -19.18 -7.02 -27.23
CA VAL A 422 -19.97 -6.28 -26.23
C VAL A 422 -20.71 -5.17 -26.95
N VAL A 423 -22.02 -5.15 -26.84
CA VAL A 423 -22.87 -4.10 -27.40
C VAL A 423 -23.08 -3.03 -26.34
N TYR A 424 -22.96 -1.76 -26.71
CA TYR A 424 -23.25 -0.64 -25.82
C TYR A 424 -24.34 0.26 -26.41
N TYR A 425 -24.88 1.15 -25.58
CA TYR A 425 -25.77 2.20 -26.05
C TYR A 425 -25.30 3.56 -25.50
N LEU A 426 -25.76 4.63 -26.13
CA LEU A 426 -25.39 5.99 -25.75
C LEU A 426 -26.59 6.70 -25.13
N MET A 427 -26.32 7.55 -24.15
CA MET A 427 -27.27 8.53 -23.64
C MET A 427 -26.74 9.91 -23.99
N MET A 428 -27.40 10.61 -24.91
CA MET A 428 -26.94 11.89 -25.46
C MET A 428 -27.53 13.07 -24.71
N ASN A 429 -26.78 14.17 -24.56
CA ASN A 429 -27.22 15.41 -23.90
C ASN A 429 -27.78 15.16 -22.50
N ILE A 430 -27.04 14.41 -21.68
CA ILE A 430 -27.46 14.10 -20.31
C ILE A 430 -27.39 15.36 -19.44
N SER A 431 -26.35 16.16 -19.65
CA SER A 431 -26.13 17.37 -18.86
C SER A 431 -25.34 18.42 -19.64
N PRO A 432 -25.77 19.68 -19.63
CA PRO A 432 -24.96 20.78 -20.14
C PRO A 432 -23.65 20.89 -19.38
N PHE A 433 -22.58 21.27 -20.09
CA PHE A 433 -21.33 21.57 -19.45
C PHE A 433 -21.42 22.83 -18.58
N LYS A 434 -20.88 22.73 -17.37
CA LYS A 434 -20.73 23.84 -16.44
C LYS A 434 -19.24 24.12 -16.30
N LYS A 435 -18.89 25.39 -16.06
CA LYS A 435 -17.51 25.81 -15.73
C LYS A 435 -17.00 24.95 -14.55
N GLY A 436 -15.70 24.80 -14.32
CA GLY A 436 -15.18 24.03 -13.16
C GLY A 436 -15.39 22.51 -13.19
N GLN A 437 -16.15 21.96 -14.15
CA GLN A 437 -16.14 20.53 -14.46
C GLN A 437 -14.81 20.13 -15.12
N LEU A 438 -14.50 18.83 -15.05
CA LEU A 438 -13.27 18.24 -15.58
C LEU A 438 -13.05 18.60 -17.06
N GLU A 439 -11.92 19.25 -17.33
CA GLU A 439 -11.45 19.58 -18.68
C GLU A 439 -10.14 18.80 -18.95
N PRO A 440 -10.12 17.86 -19.92
CA PRO A 440 -8.98 16.96 -20.15
C PRO A 440 -7.62 17.63 -20.28
N MET A 441 -7.57 18.76 -20.98
CA MET A 441 -6.31 19.47 -21.24
C MET A 441 -5.74 20.15 -19.99
N GLU A 442 -6.60 20.56 -19.06
CA GLU A 442 -6.18 21.12 -17.77
C GLU A 442 -5.63 20.00 -16.87
N CYS A 443 -6.29 18.83 -16.84
CA CYS A 443 -5.82 17.66 -16.12
C CYS A 443 -4.43 17.21 -16.62
N ILE A 444 -4.25 17.13 -17.95
CA ILE A 444 -2.94 16.84 -18.56
C ILE A 444 -1.89 17.87 -18.11
N GLU A 445 -2.24 19.16 -18.12
CA GLU A 445 -1.30 20.21 -17.72
C GLU A 445 -0.83 20.06 -16.27
N LYS A 446 -1.76 19.81 -15.35
CA LYS A 446 -1.47 19.60 -13.93
C LYS A 446 -0.59 18.36 -13.72
N ALA A 447 -0.91 17.25 -14.40
CA ALA A 447 -0.12 16.02 -14.35
C ALA A 447 1.31 16.24 -14.85
N LEU A 448 1.49 16.95 -15.96
CA LEU A 448 2.81 17.31 -16.51
C LEU A 448 3.64 18.14 -15.51
N ASN A 449 3.01 19.10 -14.82
CA ASN A 449 3.71 19.91 -13.80
C ASN A 449 4.21 19.07 -12.63
N ARG A 450 3.37 18.15 -12.12
CA ARG A 450 3.72 17.29 -10.98
C ARG A 450 4.91 16.37 -11.28
N ARG A 451 5.04 15.95 -12.54
CA ARG A 451 6.01 14.96 -12.97
C ARG A 451 7.28 15.54 -13.59
N PHE A 452 7.42 16.86 -13.60
CA PHE A 452 8.63 17.51 -14.05
C PHE A 452 9.56 17.82 -12.88
N SER A 453 10.74 17.21 -12.85
CA SER A 453 11.83 17.57 -11.95
C SER A 453 12.67 18.68 -12.59
N ALA A 454 12.58 19.90 -12.06
CA ALA A 454 13.43 21.01 -12.51
C ALA A 454 14.91 20.79 -12.14
N MET A 455 15.18 20.07 -11.05
CA MET A 455 16.54 19.77 -10.58
C MET A 455 17.23 18.78 -11.53
N ASP A 456 16.54 17.70 -11.90
CA ASP A 456 17.07 16.68 -12.80
C ASP A 456 16.86 17.02 -14.28
N ARG A 457 16.04 18.06 -14.56
CA ARG A 457 15.58 18.43 -15.91
C ARG A 457 14.94 17.23 -16.62
N MET A 458 14.11 16.51 -15.89
CA MET A 458 13.54 15.23 -16.30
C MET A 458 12.02 15.26 -16.18
N LEU A 459 11.33 14.75 -17.20
CA LEU A 459 9.87 14.61 -17.22
C LEU A 459 9.50 13.12 -17.13
N ASP A 460 8.92 12.72 -16.00
CA ASP A 460 8.56 11.33 -15.71
C ASP A 460 7.09 11.04 -16.07
N LEU A 461 6.82 10.57 -17.28
CA LEU A 461 5.48 10.14 -17.71
C LEU A 461 5.31 8.62 -17.63
N ASN A 462 6.08 7.94 -16.78
CA ASN A 462 5.93 6.50 -16.60
C ASN A 462 4.55 6.19 -16.02
N ASN A 463 3.85 5.23 -16.63
CA ASN A 463 2.50 4.82 -16.25
C ASN A 463 1.56 6.03 -16.04
N PHE A 464 1.42 6.84 -17.08
CA PHE A 464 0.83 8.19 -17.01
C PHE A 464 -0.59 8.21 -16.41
N GLN A 465 -1.42 7.21 -16.71
CA GLN A 465 -2.79 7.10 -16.20
C GLN A 465 -2.87 7.08 -14.65
N ASN A 466 -1.82 6.62 -13.97
CA ASN A 466 -1.78 6.46 -12.52
C ASN A 466 -1.24 7.70 -11.78
N ILE A 467 -1.06 8.83 -12.47
CA ILE A 467 -0.69 10.09 -11.83
C ILE A 467 -1.89 10.63 -11.04
N GLU A 468 -1.63 11.09 -9.81
CA GLU A 468 -2.62 11.76 -8.96
C GLU A 468 -3.33 12.90 -9.70
N GLY A 469 -4.66 12.96 -9.59
CA GLY A 469 -5.52 13.93 -10.26
C GLY A 469 -6.10 13.45 -11.60
N LEU A 470 -5.72 12.27 -12.08
CA LEU A 470 -6.27 11.64 -13.29
C LEU A 470 -7.30 10.53 -13.00
N GLU A 471 -7.77 10.38 -11.77
CA GLU A 471 -8.65 9.27 -11.35
C GLU A 471 -10.00 9.29 -12.10
N ASN A 472 -10.49 10.50 -12.37
CA ASN A 472 -11.77 10.76 -13.02
C ASN A 472 -11.66 10.94 -14.54
N ILE A 473 -10.51 10.67 -15.15
CA ILE A 473 -10.31 10.77 -16.60
C ILE A 473 -9.38 9.67 -17.10
N VAL A 474 -9.75 9.05 -18.22
CA VAL A 474 -8.92 8.06 -18.89
C VAL A 474 -8.13 8.73 -20.01
N ILE A 475 -6.81 8.75 -19.86
CA ILE A 475 -5.84 9.27 -20.82
C ILE A 475 -4.97 8.10 -21.29
N ASN A 476 -5.43 7.42 -22.34
CA ASN A 476 -4.76 6.23 -22.84
C ASN A 476 -3.61 6.59 -23.80
N LEU A 477 -2.38 6.53 -23.30
CA LEU A 477 -1.17 6.81 -24.09
C LEU A 477 -0.83 5.71 -25.13
N SER A 478 -1.54 4.58 -25.15
CA SER A 478 -1.44 3.62 -26.26
C SER A 478 -2.03 4.18 -27.57
N SER A 479 -2.96 5.14 -27.47
CA SER A 479 -3.48 5.86 -28.63
C SER A 479 -2.41 6.82 -29.17
N PRO A 480 -1.90 6.63 -30.41
CA PRO A 480 -0.87 7.50 -30.97
C PRO A 480 -1.27 8.97 -31.02
N LYS A 481 -2.57 9.24 -31.19
CA LYS A 481 -3.11 10.60 -31.24
C LYS A 481 -3.07 11.26 -29.87
N ILE A 482 -3.60 10.60 -28.84
CA ILE A 482 -3.58 11.11 -27.45
C ILE A 482 -2.14 11.28 -26.97
N LEU A 483 -1.26 10.31 -27.23
CA LEU A 483 0.16 10.42 -26.93
C LEU A 483 0.80 11.65 -27.58
N THR A 484 0.55 11.86 -28.88
CA THR A 484 1.05 13.04 -29.60
C THR A 484 0.53 14.34 -28.99
N ARG A 485 -0.72 14.38 -28.51
CA ARG A 485 -1.33 15.55 -27.85
C ARG A 485 -0.66 15.85 -26.52
N VAL A 486 -0.51 14.85 -25.66
CA VAL A 486 0.16 14.98 -24.35
C VAL A 486 1.60 15.45 -24.54
N LEU A 487 2.33 14.82 -25.47
CA LEU A 487 3.70 15.21 -25.80
C LEU A 487 3.77 16.61 -26.42
N MET A 488 2.78 17.06 -27.19
CA MET A 488 2.74 18.42 -27.74
C MET A 488 2.61 19.46 -26.63
N GLN A 489 1.76 19.19 -25.65
CA GLN A 489 1.59 20.08 -24.50
C GLN A 489 2.87 20.11 -23.65
N ALA A 490 3.47 18.95 -23.38
CA ALA A 490 4.76 18.85 -22.70
C ALA A 490 5.87 19.60 -23.44
N SER A 491 6.00 19.38 -24.76
CA SER A 491 7.01 20.02 -25.61
C SER A 491 6.91 21.53 -25.61
N ARG A 492 5.69 22.08 -25.74
CA ARG A 492 5.46 23.53 -25.69
C ARG A 492 5.77 24.13 -24.32
N LYS A 493 5.55 23.36 -23.26
CA LYS A 493 5.71 23.83 -21.89
C LYS A 493 7.16 23.81 -21.43
N PHE A 494 7.86 22.71 -21.70
CA PHE A 494 9.20 22.49 -21.17
C PHE A 494 10.31 22.87 -22.15
N LEU A 495 10.07 22.96 -23.46
CA LEU A 495 11.03 23.44 -24.47
C LEU A 495 12.47 22.95 -24.17
N SER A 496 13.42 23.87 -23.98
CA SER A 496 14.83 23.57 -23.72
C SER A 496 15.16 23.16 -22.27
N THR A 497 14.18 23.16 -21.36
CA THR A 497 14.39 22.82 -19.94
C THR A 497 14.44 21.32 -19.69
N CYS A 498 13.84 20.49 -20.55
CA CYS A 498 13.81 19.04 -20.42
C CYS A 498 14.98 18.39 -21.19
N ILE A 499 15.69 17.48 -20.51
CA ILE A 499 16.82 16.70 -21.05
C ILE A 499 16.49 15.21 -21.13
N GLU A 500 15.66 14.70 -20.22
CA GLU A 500 15.25 13.31 -20.16
C GLU A 500 13.72 13.19 -20.12
N LEU A 501 13.18 12.35 -21.01
CA LEU A 501 11.75 12.03 -21.07
C LEU A 501 11.55 10.55 -20.78
N ARG A 502 10.74 10.21 -19.78
CA ARG A 502 10.39 8.83 -19.47
C ARG A 502 8.95 8.52 -19.84
N LEU A 503 8.75 7.42 -20.56
CA LEU A 503 7.48 6.98 -21.14
C LEU A 503 7.25 5.47 -20.92
N ALA A 504 7.88 4.88 -19.92
CA ALA A 504 7.75 3.46 -19.62
C ALA A 504 6.32 3.07 -19.18
N HIS A 505 5.92 1.82 -19.41
CA HIS A 505 4.64 1.27 -18.97
C HIS A 505 3.39 2.02 -19.51
N ASN A 506 3.43 2.49 -20.75
CA ASN A 506 2.32 3.22 -21.38
C ASN A 506 1.68 2.47 -22.57
N LYS A 507 2.04 1.19 -22.77
CA LYS A 507 1.54 0.33 -23.88
C LYS A 507 1.76 0.97 -25.26
N ILE A 508 2.85 1.73 -25.42
CA ILE A 508 3.18 2.42 -26.68
C ILE A 508 3.61 1.38 -27.72
N LEU A 509 3.03 1.45 -28.93
CA LEU A 509 3.38 0.54 -30.03
C LEU A 509 4.42 1.14 -30.99
N SER A 510 4.36 2.44 -31.24
CA SER A 510 5.25 3.14 -32.18
C SER A 510 5.50 4.59 -31.79
N ALA A 511 6.57 5.18 -32.32
CA ALA A 511 7.00 6.54 -32.00
C ALA A 511 6.87 7.53 -33.16
N ASN A 512 5.62 7.83 -33.51
CA ASN A 512 5.28 8.81 -34.56
C ASN A 512 5.29 10.28 -34.06
N PHE A 513 6.00 10.58 -32.97
CA PHE A 513 5.98 11.86 -32.26
C PHE A 513 7.31 12.63 -32.28
N SER A 514 8.28 12.22 -33.09
CA SER A 514 9.59 12.89 -33.20
C SER A 514 9.48 14.37 -33.56
N LYS A 515 8.59 14.74 -34.48
CA LYS A 515 8.32 16.14 -34.85
C LYS A 515 7.91 17.01 -33.67
N VAL A 516 7.16 16.42 -32.73
CA VAL A 516 6.68 17.11 -31.54
C VAL A 516 7.80 17.27 -30.52
N LEU A 517 8.61 16.23 -30.32
CA LEU A 517 9.75 16.26 -29.42
C LEU A 517 10.91 17.13 -29.94
N ALA A 518 10.97 17.44 -31.24
CA ALA A 518 11.97 18.35 -31.79
C ALA A 518 11.91 19.77 -31.20
N MET A 519 10.77 20.15 -30.61
CA MET A 519 10.63 21.41 -29.85
C MET A 519 11.43 21.40 -28.54
N MET A 520 11.70 20.22 -27.97
CA MET A 520 12.55 20.05 -26.80
C MET A 520 14.02 19.98 -27.22
N SER A 521 14.61 21.12 -27.57
CA SER A 521 15.94 21.22 -28.21
C SER A 521 17.10 20.61 -27.42
N ASN A 522 16.95 20.46 -26.10
CA ASN A 522 17.96 19.87 -25.21
C ASN A 522 17.69 18.41 -24.84
N LEU A 523 16.66 17.77 -25.40
CA LEU A 523 16.35 16.37 -25.13
C LEU A 523 17.52 15.48 -25.58
N LYS A 524 18.04 14.65 -24.65
CA LYS A 524 19.16 13.73 -24.88
C LYS A 524 18.87 12.30 -24.44
N ALA A 525 17.89 12.09 -23.59
CA ALA A 525 17.54 10.77 -23.06
C ALA A 525 16.04 10.49 -23.23
N ILE A 526 15.71 9.30 -23.72
CA ILE A 526 14.32 8.83 -23.80
C ILE A 526 14.24 7.42 -23.22
N ASP A 527 13.32 7.22 -22.29
CA ASP A 527 12.98 5.90 -21.75
C ASP A 527 11.66 5.41 -22.34
N LEU A 528 11.70 4.31 -23.08
CA LEU A 528 10.55 3.60 -23.66
C LEU A 528 10.43 2.16 -23.10
N GLY A 529 11.02 1.86 -21.95
CA GLY A 529 11.00 0.53 -21.36
C GLY A 529 9.59 0.01 -21.08
N ASN A 530 9.41 -1.31 -21.09
CA ASN A 530 8.14 -1.99 -20.76
C ASN A 530 6.91 -1.44 -21.53
N ASN A 531 7.08 -1.17 -22.82
CA ASN A 531 6.01 -0.84 -23.76
C ASN A 531 5.74 -2.03 -24.70
N TRP A 532 4.92 -1.83 -25.73
CA TRP A 532 4.55 -2.87 -26.70
C TRP A 532 5.19 -2.63 -28.07
N ILE A 533 6.45 -2.20 -28.07
CA ILE A 533 7.19 -1.95 -29.30
C ILE A 533 7.69 -3.29 -29.85
N HIS A 534 7.22 -3.67 -31.03
CA HIS A 534 7.55 -4.96 -31.66
C HIS A 534 8.77 -4.87 -32.58
N ASP A 535 9.02 -3.74 -33.23
CA ASP A 535 10.16 -3.56 -34.12
C ASP A 535 10.89 -2.22 -33.90
N LEU A 536 12.21 -2.20 -34.12
CA LEU A 536 12.98 -0.95 -34.06
C LEU A 536 12.57 0.03 -35.15
N TYR A 537 12.01 -0.45 -36.26
CA TYR A 537 11.45 0.39 -37.31
C TYR A 537 10.31 1.28 -36.78
N ASP A 538 9.54 0.82 -35.80
CA ASP A 538 8.42 1.55 -35.21
C ASP A 538 8.86 2.79 -34.43
N ILE A 539 10.16 2.89 -34.08
CA ILE A 539 10.73 4.01 -33.32
C ILE A 539 11.84 4.76 -34.06
N LYS A 540 12.14 4.39 -35.31
CA LYS A 540 13.27 4.94 -36.09
C LYS A 540 13.25 6.47 -36.19
N ASP A 541 12.06 7.08 -36.20
CA ASP A 541 11.87 8.51 -36.42
C ASP A 541 12.38 9.35 -35.23
N ILE A 542 12.51 8.75 -34.04
CA ILE A 542 13.16 9.39 -32.88
C ILE A 542 14.65 9.63 -33.15
N GLY A 543 15.30 8.84 -34.02
CA GLY A 543 16.72 8.96 -34.33
C GLY A 543 17.13 10.35 -34.80
N VAL A 544 16.21 11.09 -35.44
CA VAL A 544 16.41 12.48 -35.90
C VAL A 544 16.69 13.46 -34.75
N LEU A 545 16.31 13.12 -33.51
CA LEU A 545 16.52 13.97 -32.34
C LEU A 545 17.97 13.97 -31.82
N GLY A 546 18.82 13.04 -32.29
CA GLY A 546 20.22 12.96 -31.85
C GLY A 546 20.36 12.63 -30.36
N ILE A 547 19.50 11.74 -29.84
CA ILE A 547 19.52 11.29 -28.45
C ILE A 547 20.81 10.50 -28.14
N ARG A 548 21.29 10.62 -26.90
CA ARG A 548 22.50 9.97 -26.38
C ARG A 548 22.19 8.80 -25.45
N SER A 549 21.00 8.75 -24.87
CA SER A 549 20.53 7.65 -24.03
C SER A 549 19.16 7.17 -24.50
N LEU A 550 18.98 5.86 -24.58
CA LEU A 550 17.74 5.21 -24.97
C LEU A 550 17.54 3.96 -24.12
N ARG A 551 16.32 3.76 -23.62
CA ARG A 551 15.95 2.56 -22.88
C ARG A 551 14.76 1.86 -23.55
N LEU A 552 14.89 0.56 -23.79
CA LEU A 552 13.98 -0.29 -24.56
C LEU A 552 13.77 -1.67 -23.90
N ASP A 553 14.43 -1.99 -22.79
CA ASP A 553 14.22 -3.24 -22.06
C ASP A 553 12.73 -3.47 -21.70
N GLY A 554 12.32 -4.73 -21.69
CA GLY A 554 10.93 -5.12 -21.45
C GLY A 554 9.99 -4.99 -22.64
N ASN A 555 10.46 -4.52 -23.81
CA ASN A 555 9.65 -4.49 -25.04
C ASN A 555 9.73 -5.83 -25.81
N PRO A 556 8.66 -6.24 -26.53
CA PRO A 556 8.67 -7.45 -27.36
C PRO A 556 9.83 -7.52 -28.37
N LEU A 557 10.27 -6.38 -28.93
CA LEU A 557 11.40 -6.31 -29.87
C LEU A 557 12.68 -6.96 -29.34
N CYS A 558 12.91 -6.94 -28.02
CA CYS A 558 14.13 -7.46 -27.42
C CYS A 558 14.28 -8.97 -27.66
N SER A 559 13.17 -9.71 -27.76
CA SER A 559 13.16 -11.16 -28.02
C SER A 559 13.65 -11.55 -29.41
N LYS A 560 13.75 -10.58 -30.34
CA LYS A 560 14.24 -10.82 -31.71
C LYS A 560 15.76 -11.00 -31.80
N TYR A 561 16.49 -10.64 -30.74
CA TYR A 561 17.96 -10.64 -30.76
C TYR A 561 18.52 -11.72 -29.83
N CYS A 562 19.28 -12.66 -30.40
CA CYS A 562 19.92 -13.72 -29.61
C CYS A 562 21.20 -13.23 -28.90
N PHE A 563 21.84 -12.18 -29.42
CA PHE A 563 23.10 -11.66 -28.91
C PHE A 563 23.07 -10.14 -28.78
N ALA A 564 23.62 -9.62 -27.68
CA ALA A 564 23.69 -8.18 -27.41
C ALA A 564 24.38 -7.40 -28.54
N GLY A 565 25.44 -7.95 -29.16
CA GLY A 565 26.16 -7.28 -30.25
C GLY A 565 25.29 -7.03 -31.50
N GLU A 566 24.39 -7.97 -31.83
CA GLU A 566 23.43 -7.83 -32.93
C GLU A 566 22.39 -6.75 -32.62
N TYR A 567 21.88 -6.77 -31.39
CA TYR A 567 20.94 -5.77 -30.90
C TYR A 567 21.54 -4.36 -30.98
N ILE A 568 22.73 -4.15 -30.39
CA ILE A 568 23.42 -2.85 -30.40
C ILE A 568 23.67 -2.37 -31.82
N LYS A 569 24.18 -3.25 -32.70
CA LYS A 569 24.46 -2.90 -34.10
C LYS A 569 23.19 -2.42 -34.82
N THR A 570 22.06 -3.06 -34.56
CA THR A 570 20.78 -2.71 -35.18
C THR A 570 20.20 -1.43 -34.61
N VAL A 571 20.26 -1.22 -33.29
CA VAL A 571 19.88 0.05 -32.66
C VAL A 571 20.75 1.19 -33.18
N LYS A 572 22.07 1.03 -33.23
CA LYS A 572 23.03 2.03 -33.74
C LYS A 572 22.81 2.42 -35.20
N LYS A 573 22.19 1.56 -36.00
CA LYS A 573 21.80 1.89 -37.38
C LYS A 573 20.74 2.99 -37.42
N TYR A 574 19.81 2.99 -36.47
CA TYR A 574 18.75 4.00 -36.36
C TYR A 574 19.14 5.18 -35.46
N PHE A 575 20.00 4.94 -34.47
CA PHE A 575 20.42 5.92 -33.46
C PHE A 575 21.96 6.07 -33.44
N PRO A 576 22.58 6.74 -34.44
CA PRO A 576 24.03 6.79 -34.58
C PRO A 576 24.74 7.47 -33.37
N ASP A 577 24.13 8.51 -32.80
CA ASP A 577 24.70 9.31 -31.70
C ASP A 577 24.58 8.67 -30.30
N LEU A 578 23.96 7.50 -30.20
CA LEU A 578 23.65 6.84 -28.93
C LEU A 578 24.91 6.47 -28.15
N LYS A 579 24.97 6.73 -26.85
CA LYS A 579 26.10 6.38 -25.98
C LYS A 579 25.72 5.39 -24.88
N VAL A 580 24.46 5.43 -24.46
CA VAL A 580 23.90 4.56 -23.42
C VAL A 580 22.66 3.88 -23.99
N LEU A 581 22.59 2.56 -23.85
CA LEU A 581 21.45 1.74 -24.23
C LEU A 581 21.07 0.85 -23.04
N ASP A 582 19.80 0.89 -22.63
CA ASP A 582 19.27 0.10 -21.50
C ASP A 582 20.09 0.28 -20.21
N ASN A 583 20.50 1.52 -19.94
CA ASN A 583 21.36 1.92 -18.82
C ASN A 583 22.79 1.35 -18.86
N VAL A 584 23.21 0.80 -20.00
CA VAL A 584 24.58 0.28 -20.21
C VAL A 584 25.33 1.13 -21.24
N GLU A 585 26.56 1.52 -20.91
CA GLU A 585 27.41 2.27 -21.83
C GLU A 585 27.85 1.42 -23.02
N ILE A 586 27.73 2.00 -24.21
CA ILE A 586 28.25 1.43 -25.45
C ILE A 586 29.72 1.80 -25.58
N THR A 587 30.60 0.81 -25.52
CA THR A 587 32.05 0.98 -25.67
C THR A 587 32.41 1.49 -27.07
N ALA A 588 33.62 2.06 -27.22
CA ALA A 588 34.15 2.52 -28.51
C ALA A 588 34.20 1.43 -29.60
N LYS A 589 34.18 0.15 -29.20
CA LYS A 589 34.14 -1.01 -30.12
C LYS A 589 32.72 -1.42 -30.52
N GLY A 590 31.69 -0.73 -30.04
CA GLY A 590 30.28 -1.06 -30.32
C GLY A 590 29.72 -2.21 -29.48
N ASN A 591 30.38 -2.58 -28.38
CA ASN A 591 29.91 -3.60 -27.43
C ASN A 591 29.44 -2.96 -26.12
N LEU A 592 28.57 -3.62 -25.36
CA LEU A 592 28.25 -3.19 -23.99
C LEU A 592 29.41 -3.44 -23.04
N THR A 593 29.52 -2.63 -21.98
CA THR A 593 30.44 -2.90 -20.87
C THR A 593 30.03 -4.19 -20.14
N SER A 594 31.00 -5.08 -19.91
CA SER A 594 30.76 -6.32 -19.14
C SER A 594 30.50 -5.98 -17.68
N GLN A 595 29.36 -6.42 -17.17
CA GLN A 595 29.02 -6.32 -15.74
C GLN A 595 29.65 -7.49 -14.98
N LYS A 596 30.10 -7.24 -13.75
CA LYS A 596 30.70 -8.29 -12.90
C LYS A 596 29.63 -9.26 -12.38
N ASN A 597 28.46 -8.75 -12.02
CA ASN A 597 27.35 -9.51 -11.47
C ASN A 597 26.07 -9.15 -12.21
N PHE A 598 25.12 -10.08 -12.26
CA PHE A 598 23.80 -9.87 -12.83
C PHE A 598 22.72 -10.42 -11.90
N LEU A 599 21.64 -9.66 -11.73
CA LEU A 599 20.42 -10.09 -11.06
C LEU A 599 19.23 -9.82 -11.99
N CYS A 600 18.42 -10.84 -12.28
CA CYS A 600 17.16 -10.65 -12.98
C CYS A 600 16.11 -9.90 -12.14
N ASP A 601 16.23 -9.95 -10.81
CA ASP A 601 15.40 -9.23 -9.84
C ASP A 601 16.27 -8.76 -8.67
N THR A 602 16.20 -7.47 -8.34
CA THR A 602 16.93 -6.87 -7.21
C THR A 602 16.53 -7.45 -5.86
N ALA A 603 15.31 -7.95 -5.71
CA ALA A 603 14.83 -8.60 -4.49
C ALA A 603 15.63 -9.87 -4.14
N GLY A 604 16.32 -10.47 -5.11
CA GLY A 604 17.16 -11.65 -4.89
C GLY A 604 18.57 -11.35 -4.38
N TYR A 605 18.97 -10.07 -4.24
CA TYR A 605 20.34 -9.71 -3.87
C TYR A 605 20.79 -10.35 -2.56
N ASP A 606 20.03 -10.17 -1.49
CA ASP A 606 20.39 -10.66 -0.15
C ASP A 606 20.48 -12.19 -0.14
N PHE A 607 19.49 -12.85 -0.74
CA PHE A 607 19.45 -14.31 -0.85
C PHE A 607 20.67 -14.86 -1.62
N VAL A 608 20.98 -14.29 -2.79
CA VAL A 608 22.09 -14.76 -3.63
C VAL A 608 23.41 -14.55 -2.91
N ASN A 609 23.61 -13.38 -2.29
CA ASN A 609 24.81 -13.07 -1.54
C ASN A 609 25.02 -14.01 -0.34
N GLU A 610 23.96 -14.26 0.44
CA GLU A 610 23.98 -15.17 1.58
C GLU A 610 24.23 -16.62 1.12
N PHE A 611 23.49 -17.10 0.13
CA PHE A 611 23.62 -18.46 -0.39
C PHE A 611 25.03 -18.73 -0.92
N VAL A 612 25.57 -17.86 -1.77
CA VAL A 612 26.91 -18.04 -2.35
C VAL A 612 27.96 -18.02 -1.23
N THR A 613 27.89 -17.06 -0.33
CA THR A 613 28.85 -16.96 0.78
C THR A 613 28.80 -18.22 1.67
N ARG A 614 27.61 -18.60 2.12
CA ARG A 614 27.41 -19.75 3.01
C ARG A 614 27.80 -21.06 2.35
N TYR A 615 27.42 -21.26 1.09
CA TYR A 615 27.73 -22.48 0.34
C TYR A 615 29.24 -22.67 0.21
N PHE A 616 29.97 -21.66 -0.29
CA PHE A 616 31.41 -21.81 -0.54
C PHE A 616 32.22 -21.84 0.76
N GLN A 617 31.83 -21.12 1.82
CA GLN A 617 32.47 -21.25 3.13
C GLN A 617 32.28 -22.65 3.72
N THR A 618 31.08 -23.22 3.60
CA THR A 618 30.82 -24.60 4.05
C THR A 618 31.58 -25.60 3.18
N TYR A 619 31.73 -25.33 1.88
CA TYR A 619 32.51 -26.16 0.96
C TYR A 619 34.02 -26.17 1.30
N GLU A 620 34.57 -25.12 1.91
CA GLU A 620 35.97 -25.07 2.31
C GLU A 620 36.23 -25.73 3.66
N ASN A 621 35.39 -25.40 4.65
CA ASN A 621 35.66 -25.75 6.04
C ASN A 621 35.01 -27.07 6.45
N ASP A 622 33.75 -27.30 6.05
CA ASP A 622 32.93 -28.40 6.57
C ASP A 622 31.98 -28.99 5.50
N ARG A 623 32.56 -29.52 4.41
CA ARG A 623 31.82 -30.04 3.23
C ARG A 623 30.69 -31.02 3.55
N VAL A 624 30.78 -31.74 4.67
CA VAL A 624 29.77 -32.71 5.10
C VAL A 624 28.41 -32.06 5.35
N TYR A 625 28.37 -30.82 5.86
CA TYR A 625 27.12 -30.11 6.18
C TYR A 625 26.40 -29.57 4.93
N LEU A 626 27.05 -29.60 3.76
CA LEU A 626 26.36 -29.29 2.51
C LEU A 626 25.21 -30.27 2.23
N LYS A 627 25.20 -31.46 2.86
CA LYS A 627 24.16 -32.48 2.72
C LYS A 627 22.76 -31.89 2.91
N ASP A 628 22.58 -30.97 3.85
CA ASP A 628 21.28 -30.42 4.21
C ASP A 628 20.75 -29.40 3.18
N LEU A 629 21.64 -28.86 2.34
CA LEU A 629 21.29 -27.94 1.26
C LEU A 629 20.76 -28.66 0.02
N TYR A 630 21.01 -29.97 -0.12
CA TYR A 630 20.57 -30.74 -1.28
C TYR A 630 19.21 -31.40 -1.07
N HIS A 631 18.35 -31.30 -2.07
CA HIS A 631 17.06 -31.99 -2.09
C HIS A 631 17.25 -33.52 -2.23
N PRO A 632 16.35 -34.39 -1.71
CA PRO A 632 16.48 -35.85 -1.85
C PRO A 632 16.62 -36.38 -3.29
N LYS A 633 16.08 -35.63 -4.26
CA LYS A 633 16.16 -35.91 -5.71
C LYS A 633 17.18 -35.02 -6.45
N SER A 634 18.14 -34.46 -5.74
CA SER A 634 19.15 -33.60 -6.33
C SER A 634 20.07 -34.35 -7.29
N VAL A 635 20.66 -33.63 -8.24
CA VAL A 635 21.62 -34.20 -9.19
C VAL A 635 22.87 -33.33 -9.25
N LEU A 636 24.05 -33.94 -9.10
CA LEU A 636 25.34 -33.31 -9.37
C LEU A 636 25.95 -33.86 -10.67
N THR A 637 26.48 -32.97 -11.49
CA THR A 637 27.41 -33.32 -12.58
C THR A 637 28.66 -32.46 -12.52
N LEU A 638 29.81 -33.04 -12.86
CA LEU A 638 31.08 -32.34 -12.85
C LEU A 638 31.78 -32.46 -14.19
N THR A 639 32.34 -31.37 -14.72
CA THR A 639 33.19 -31.38 -15.91
C THR A 639 34.56 -30.84 -15.54
N CYS A 640 35.62 -31.47 -16.05
CA CYS A 640 36.99 -30.99 -15.91
C CYS A 640 37.65 -30.84 -17.27
N ASN A 641 38.09 -29.62 -17.59
CA ASN A 641 38.87 -29.28 -18.78
C ASN A 641 40.17 -28.56 -18.36
N TYR A 642 41.06 -29.29 -17.69
CA TYR A 642 42.36 -28.77 -17.27
C TYR A 642 43.49 -29.24 -18.19
N ASN A 643 44.37 -28.34 -18.60
CA ASN A 643 45.51 -28.63 -19.46
C ASN A 643 46.66 -29.26 -18.66
N LEU A 644 46.82 -30.58 -18.79
CA LEU A 644 47.87 -31.36 -18.14
C LEU A 644 49.28 -31.07 -18.68
N ALA A 645 49.41 -30.59 -19.92
CA ALA A 645 50.73 -30.41 -20.57
C ALA A 645 51.59 -29.31 -19.90
N LYS A 646 51.01 -28.50 -19.02
CA LYS A 646 51.69 -27.39 -18.32
C LYS A 646 52.02 -27.71 -16.84
N LEU A 647 51.77 -28.93 -16.37
CA LEU A 647 51.92 -29.29 -14.96
C LEU A 647 53.13 -30.21 -14.69
N PRO A 648 53.82 -30.05 -13.54
CA PRO A 648 54.73 -31.06 -13.02
C PRO A 648 54.03 -32.42 -12.83
N ALA A 649 54.78 -33.52 -12.96
CA ALA A 649 54.25 -34.89 -12.91
C ALA A 649 53.47 -35.21 -11.61
N GLN A 650 53.86 -34.63 -10.47
CA GLN A 650 53.17 -34.80 -9.18
C GLN A 650 51.77 -34.15 -9.17
N ASN A 651 51.65 -32.94 -9.72
CA ASN A 651 50.37 -32.22 -9.83
C ASN A 651 49.39 -32.90 -10.80
N SER A 652 49.90 -33.67 -11.76
CA SER A 652 49.08 -34.43 -12.70
C SER A 652 48.20 -35.49 -11.99
N LYS A 653 48.72 -36.15 -10.93
CA LYS A 653 47.93 -37.11 -10.13
C LYS A 653 46.75 -36.46 -9.40
N ARG A 654 46.91 -35.20 -8.98
CA ARG A 654 45.87 -34.44 -8.29
C ARG A 654 44.73 -34.05 -9.24
N ILE A 655 45.08 -33.57 -10.44
CA ILE A 655 44.12 -33.26 -11.50
C ILE A 655 43.37 -34.51 -12.00
N LEU A 656 44.02 -35.67 -12.00
CA LEU A 656 43.36 -36.94 -12.37
C LEU A 656 42.13 -37.25 -11.48
N LYS A 657 42.07 -36.80 -10.23
CA LYS A 657 40.88 -36.95 -9.38
C LYS A 657 39.65 -36.27 -9.97
N TYR A 658 39.80 -35.07 -10.52
CA TYR A 658 38.73 -34.35 -11.19
C TYR A 658 38.37 -35.00 -12.54
N LEU A 659 39.38 -35.44 -13.30
CA LEU A 659 39.15 -36.11 -14.59
C LEU A 659 38.43 -37.45 -14.43
N ASN A 660 38.64 -38.16 -13.31
CA ASN A 660 37.96 -39.42 -13.03
C ASN A 660 36.45 -39.29 -12.91
N VAL A 661 35.99 -38.18 -12.30
CA VAL A 661 34.56 -37.87 -12.11
C VAL A 661 34.01 -36.93 -13.19
N SER A 662 34.82 -36.57 -14.19
CA SER A 662 34.45 -35.64 -15.26
C SER A 662 33.45 -36.25 -16.24
N ARG A 663 32.43 -35.45 -16.57
CA ARG A 663 31.33 -35.74 -17.48
C ARG A 663 31.31 -34.74 -18.62
N ASN A 664 32.10 -34.99 -19.65
CA ASN A 664 32.02 -34.23 -20.91
C ASN A 664 31.33 -35.08 -21.98
N ILE A 665 30.05 -34.82 -22.26
CA ILE A 665 29.24 -35.63 -23.20
C ILE A 665 29.83 -35.65 -24.62
N LEU A 666 30.62 -34.63 -24.99
CA LEU A 666 31.31 -34.58 -26.29
C LEU A 666 32.54 -35.49 -26.38
N LYS A 667 33.07 -35.97 -25.24
CA LYS A 667 34.33 -36.72 -25.15
C LYS A 667 34.22 -38.06 -24.42
N ILE A 668 33.13 -38.31 -23.71
CA ILE A 668 32.96 -39.47 -22.83
C ILE A 668 32.42 -40.67 -23.59
N GLU A 669 32.84 -41.87 -23.22
CA GLU A 669 32.23 -43.12 -23.69
C GLU A 669 30.80 -43.26 -23.13
N PHE A 670 29.88 -43.78 -23.95
CA PHE A 670 28.45 -43.84 -23.66
C PHE A 670 28.11 -44.51 -22.32
N ASN A 671 28.79 -45.62 -21.98
CA ASN A 671 28.57 -46.32 -20.70
C ASN A 671 28.98 -45.47 -19.48
N ARG A 672 30.06 -44.70 -19.61
CA ARG A 672 30.56 -43.80 -18.55
C ARG A 672 29.70 -42.54 -18.41
N ALA A 673 28.90 -42.22 -19.43
CA ALA A 673 27.89 -41.16 -19.38
C ALA A 673 26.67 -41.50 -18.51
N TYR A 674 26.46 -42.73 -18.05
CA TYR A 674 25.40 -43.01 -17.07
C TYR A 674 25.94 -43.01 -15.63
N THR A 675 27.19 -43.42 -15.43
CA THR A 675 27.82 -43.55 -14.11
C THR A 675 28.47 -42.26 -13.58
N SER A 676 28.42 -41.17 -14.34
CA SER A 676 29.00 -39.86 -14.00
C SER A 676 27.94 -38.79 -13.66
N MET A 677 26.76 -39.23 -13.21
CA MET A 677 25.76 -38.41 -12.53
C MET A 677 25.61 -38.94 -11.10
N TYR A 678 25.47 -38.04 -10.13
CA TYR A 678 25.36 -38.42 -8.72
C TYR A 678 24.04 -37.95 -8.16
N PHE A 679 23.28 -38.87 -7.59
CA PHE A 679 21.87 -38.67 -7.25
C PHE A 679 21.67 -38.61 -5.73
N GLY A 680 21.01 -37.54 -5.30
CA GLY A 680 20.65 -37.31 -3.92
C GLY A 680 21.82 -36.91 -3.02
N PRO A 681 21.53 -36.40 -1.81
CA PRO A 681 22.54 -35.77 -0.97
C PRO A 681 23.72 -36.68 -0.59
N SER A 682 23.46 -37.95 -0.30
CA SER A 682 24.50 -38.88 0.16
C SER A 682 25.56 -39.16 -0.92
N GLU A 683 25.16 -39.39 -2.17
CA GLU A 683 26.13 -39.64 -3.26
C GLU A 683 26.88 -38.37 -3.64
N ILE A 684 26.16 -37.24 -3.69
CA ILE A 684 26.75 -35.93 -4.00
C ILE A 684 27.85 -35.60 -3.00
N ILE A 685 27.55 -35.69 -1.69
CA ILE A 685 28.54 -35.38 -0.65
C ILE A 685 29.71 -36.38 -0.69
N ARG A 686 29.47 -37.68 -0.93
CA ARG A 686 30.56 -38.65 -1.08
C ARG A 686 31.56 -38.22 -2.16
N VAL A 687 31.06 -37.80 -3.34
CA VAL A 687 31.93 -37.36 -4.45
C VAL A 687 32.63 -36.03 -4.14
N LEU A 688 31.94 -35.07 -3.55
CA LEU A 688 32.55 -33.79 -3.16
C LEU A 688 33.64 -33.96 -2.09
N MET A 689 33.52 -34.96 -1.21
CA MET A 689 34.53 -35.33 -0.21
C MET A 689 35.74 -36.06 -0.83
N GLU A 690 35.57 -36.74 -1.98
CA GLU A 690 36.69 -37.37 -2.72
C GLU A 690 37.57 -36.34 -3.45
N LEU A 691 37.04 -35.13 -3.71
CA LEU A 691 37.79 -34.04 -4.32
C LEU A 691 38.76 -33.38 -3.31
N PRO A 692 39.91 -32.85 -3.76
CA PRO A 692 40.88 -32.15 -2.90
C PRO A 692 40.27 -30.98 -2.12
N GLY A 693 40.90 -30.60 -1.00
CA GLY A 693 40.61 -29.37 -0.27
C GLY A 693 40.78 -28.14 -1.18
N THR A 694 40.04 -27.07 -0.91
CA THR A 694 40.01 -25.88 -1.77
C THR A 694 40.01 -24.60 -0.94
N THR A 695 40.63 -23.54 -1.46
CA THR A 695 40.47 -22.16 -0.97
C THR A 695 39.98 -21.29 -2.12
N HIS A 696 38.77 -20.72 -2.05
CA HIS A 696 38.20 -19.87 -3.09
C HIS A 696 38.61 -18.42 -2.90
N ASP A 697 38.88 -17.73 -4.00
CA ASP A 697 38.99 -16.28 -3.99
C ASP A 697 37.60 -15.67 -4.22
N MET A 698 36.81 -15.56 -3.15
CA MET A 698 35.43 -15.06 -3.24
C MET A 698 35.34 -13.63 -3.78
N LEU A 699 36.41 -12.82 -3.65
CA LEU A 699 36.45 -11.46 -4.21
C LEU A 699 36.46 -11.47 -5.74
N THR A 700 36.95 -12.55 -6.35
CA THR A 700 36.94 -12.74 -7.81
C THR A 700 35.63 -13.29 -8.34
N PHE A 701 34.68 -13.65 -7.48
CA PHE A 701 33.42 -14.23 -7.93
C PHE A 701 32.63 -13.22 -8.77
N SER A 702 32.15 -13.71 -9.92
CA SER A 702 31.10 -13.09 -10.72
C SER A 702 29.87 -13.97 -10.63
N THR A 703 28.75 -13.40 -10.22
CA THR A 703 27.50 -14.13 -9.97
C THR A 703 26.38 -13.64 -10.85
N ASP A 704 25.73 -14.58 -11.53
CA ASP A 704 24.56 -14.34 -12.38
C ASP A 704 23.34 -15.06 -11.79
N CYS A 705 22.34 -14.32 -11.35
CA CYS A 705 21.02 -14.86 -10.99
C CYS A 705 20.07 -14.70 -12.18
N MET A 706 19.93 -15.78 -12.95
CA MET A 706 19.21 -15.79 -14.23
C MET A 706 17.70 -15.94 -14.07
N VAL A 707 17.26 -16.56 -12.97
CA VAL A 707 15.85 -16.74 -12.62
C VAL A 707 15.71 -16.53 -11.13
N TYR A 708 14.74 -15.69 -10.73
CA TYR A 708 14.35 -15.47 -9.35
C TYR A 708 12.83 -15.30 -9.30
N ASN A 709 12.11 -16.33 -8.85
CA ASN A 709 10.66 -16.30 -8.70
C ASN A 709 10.20 -17.33 -7.66
N GLU A 710 8.89 -17.39 -7.41
CA GLU A 710 8.30 -18.29 -6.41
C GLU A 710 8.52 -19.80 -6.65
N ASN A 711 8.93 -20.20 -7.85
CA ASN A 711 9.03 -21.60 -8.24
C ASN A 711 10.48 -22.10 -8.23
N MET A 712 11.45 -21.24 -8.55
CA MET A 712 12.86 -21.63 -8.61
C MET A 712 13.79 -20.42 -8.65
N ILE A 713 15.04 -20.67 -8.26
CA ILE A 713 16.15 -19.72 -8.38
C ILE A 713 17.29 -20.40 -9.15
N VAL A 714 17.89 -19.69 -10.11
CA VAL A 714 19.02 -20.20 -10.91
C VAL A 714 20.21 -19.26 -10.76
N ILE A 715 21.28 -19.76 -10.14
CA ILE A 715 22.49 -19.00 -9.82
C ILE A 715 23.67 -19.63 -10.52
N THR A 716 24.43 -18.86 -11.29
CA THR A 716 25.73 -19.27 -11.84
C THR A 716 26.83 -18.43 -11.22
N VAL A 717 27.85 -19.09 -10.65
CA VAL A 717 29.00 -18.47 -10.03
C VAL A 717 30.25 -18.84 -10.82
N ASN A 718 31.00 -17.85 -11.28
CA ASN A 718 32.30 -18.04 -11.90
C ASN A 718 33.38 -17.43 -11.02
N GLY A 719 34.55 -18.07 -10.94
CA GLY A 719 35.65 -17.58 -10.11
C GLY A 719 36.90 -18.42 -10.24
N VAL A 720 37.81 -18.24 -9.29
CA VAL A 720 39.01 -19.07 -9.13
C VAL A 720 39.14 -19.59 -7.72
N TYR A 721 39.81 -20.72 -7.57
CA TYR A 721 40.18 -21.29 -6.28
C TYR A 721 41.56 -21.95 -6.36
N LEU A 722 42.21 -22.10 -5.20
CA LEU A 722 43.40 -22.92 -5.02
C LEU A 722 42.96 -24.32 -4.62
N ASP A 723 43.34 -25.31 -5.43
CA ASP A 723 43.32 -26.71 -5.04
C ASP A 723 44.49 -26.95 -4.08
N GLN A 724 44.17 -27.22 -2.82
CA GLN A 724 45.11 -27.27 -1.71
C GLN A 724 46.01 -28.51 -1.81
N ALA A 725 47.30 -28.28 -1.68
CA ALA A 725 48.29 -29.34 -1.59
C ALA A 725 48.03 -30.24 -0.36
N PRO A 726 48.06 -31.58 -0.51
CA PRO A 726 47.88 -32.50 0.61
C PRO A 726 49.08 -32.51 1.58
N SER A 727 50.21 -31.91 1.18
CA SER A 727 51.41 -31.79 2.02
C SER A 727 52.15 -30.48 1.73
N ILE A 728 52.93 -30.02 2.71
CA ILE A 728 53.73 -28.79 2.65
C ILE A 728 54.83 -28.87 1.55
N MET A 729 55.16 -30.08 1.07
CA MET A 729 56.15 -30.28 0.00
C MET A 729 55.58 -30.09 -1.40
N GLU A 730 54.24 -30.02 -1.54
CA GLU A 730 53.55 -29.78 -2.80
C GLU A 730 53.03 -28.33 -2.85
N THR A 731 52.84 -27.80 -4.06
CA THR A 731 52.25 -26.47 -4.25
C THR A 731 50.77 -26.57 -4.55
N ASP A 732 50.01 -25.55 -4.13
CA ASP A 732 48.62 -25.39 -4.55
C ASP A 732 48.53 -25.22 -6.08
N ILE A 733 47.41 -25.64 -6.66
CA ILE A 733 47.14 -25.48 -8.10
C ILE A 733 45.99 -24.47 -8.24
N LEU A 734 46.21 -23.41 -9.01
CA LEU A 734 45.16 -22.47 -9.35
C LEU A 734 44.19 -23.09 -10.36
N MET A 735 42.90 -23.09 -10.01
CA MET A 735 41.80 -23.64 -10.78
C MET A 735 40.79 -22.54 -11.12
N GLY A 736 40.28 -22.54 -12.34
CA GLY A 736 39.13 -21.74 -12.73
C GLY A 736 37.87 -22.59 -12.63
N PHE A 737 36.76 -22.00 -12.21
CA PHE A 737 35.50 -22.72 -12.14
C PHE A 737 34.30 -21.89 -12.58
N SER A 738 33.26 -22.61 -13.00
CA SER A 738 31.91 -22.13 -13.24
C SER A 738 30.95 -23.13 -12.61
N ARG A 739 30.08 -22.69 -11.71
CA ARG A 739 29.16 -23.56 -10.98
C ARG A 739 27.74 -23.02 -11.04
N THR A 740 26.81 -23.83 -11.53
CA THR A 740 25.40 -23.46 -11.67
C THR A 740 24.55 -24.27 -10.70
N PHE A 741 23.73 -23.57 -9.92
CA PHE A 741 22.76 -24.13 -8.99
C PHE A 741 21.34 -23.84 -9.47
N ILE A 742 20.48 -24.85 -9.42
CA ILE A 742 19.03 -24.68 -9.50
C ILE A 742 18.47 -25.00 -8.12
N LEU A 743 17.82 -24.01 -7.51
CA LEU A 743 17.19 -24.13 -6.20
C LEU A 743 15.67 -24.13 -6.33
N LYS A 744 15.01 -24.95 -5.53
CA LYS A 744 13.55 -25.04 -5.45
C LYS A 744 13.09 -24.80 -4.02
N PRO A 745 11.97 -24.08 -3.79
CA PRO A 745 11.38 -23.99 -2.46
C PRO A 745 10.80 -25.35 -2.04
N VAL A 746 11.11 -25.77 -0.81
CA VAL A 746 10.70 -27.07 -0.24
C VAL A 746 9.73 -26.91 0.92
N LYS A 747 9.88 -25.84 1.71
CA LYS A 747 8.93 -25.47 2.77
C LYS A 747 8.66 -23.98 2.69
N ARG A 748 7.43 -23.60 2.37
CA ARG A 748 6.93 -22.23 2.49
C ARG A 748 6.39 -22.05 3.91
N ASN A 749 6.51 -20.85 4.46
CA ASN A 749 6.02 -20.50 5.79
C ASN A 749 6.65 -21.32 6.93
N ALA A 750 7.94 -21.60 6.81
CA ALA A 750 8.73 -22.23 7.86
C ALA A 750 9.18 -21.21 8.92
N GLY A 751 9.58 -21.70 10.10
CA GLY A 751 10.05 -20.87 11.22
C GLY A 751 8.94 -20.23 12.07
N PRO A 752 9.30 -19.56 13.19
CA PRO A 752 8.35 -19.06 14.19
C PRO A 752 7.32 -18.07 13.63
N LEU A 753 7.71 -17.29 12.62
CA LEU A 753 6.92 -16.21 12.02
C LEU A 753 6.19 -16.60 10.73
N LYS A 754 6.32 -17.85 10.24
CA LYS A 754 5.67 -18.32 8.99
C LYS A 754 5.97 -17.45 7.74
N MET A 755 7.10 -16.74 7.72
CA MET A 755 7.53 -15.88 6.59
C MET A 755 8.75 -16.46 5.83
N ILE A 756 9.33 -17.57 6.30
CA ILE A 756 10.58 -18.11 5.73
C ILE A 756 10.24 -19.16 4.67
N THR A 757 10.88 -19.03 3.50
CA THR A 757 10.86 -20.06 2.46
C THR A 757 12.21 -20.77 2.41
N ASN A 758 12.24 -22.06 2.74
CA ASN A 758 13.46 -22.86 2.65
C ASN A 758 13.67 -23.36 1.22
N TYR A 759 14.85 -23.08 0.68
CA TYR A 759 15.28 -23.55 -0.64
C TYR A 759 16.26 -24.72 -0.51
N GLN A 760 16.17 -25.67 -1.45
CA GLN A 760 17.14 -26.75 -1.59
C GLN A 760 17.61 -26.86 -3.04
N ILE A 761 18.87 -27.28 -3.22
CA ILE A 761 19.51 -27.49 -4.51
C ILE A 761 18.93 -28.76 -5.14
N ILE A 762 18.34 -28.63 -6.33
CA ILE A 762 17.84 -29.74 -7.14
C ILE A 762 18.79 -30.11 -8.28
N ASN A 763 19.54 -29.15 -8.83
CA ASN A 763 20.60 -29.41 -9.79
C ASN A 763 21.84 -28.60 -9.43
N ASP A 764 22.99 -29.26 -9.49
CA ASP A 764 24.31 -28.67 -9.30
C ASP A 764 25.21 -29.10 -10.46
N GLN A 765 25.74 -28.14 -11.18
CA GLN A 765 26.66 -28.38 -12.27
C GLN A 765 27.95 -27.62 -12.02
N LEU A 766 29.04 -28.36 -11.83
CA LEU A 766 30.37 -27.79 -11.62
C LEU A 766 31.26 -28.03 -12.85
N ASN A 767 31.76 -26.97 -13.45
CA ASN A 767 32.78 -27.02 -14.49
C ASN A 767 34.09 -26.44 -13.95
N VAL A 768 35.16 -27.23 -14.00
CA VAL A 768 36.50 -26.87 -13.57
C VAL A 768 37.42 -26.83 -14.79
N PHE A 769 38.27 -25.81 -14.88
CA PHE A 769 39.12 -25.59 -16.06
C PHE A 769 40.42 -24.89 -15.71
N THR A 770 41.36 -24.86 -16.66
CA THR A 770 42.59 -24.07 -16.52
C THR A 770 42.26 -22.57 -16.54
N PRO A 771 42.63 -21.79 -15.50
CA PRO A 771 42.38 -20.36 -15.46
C PRO A 771 42.90 -19.63 -16.70
N THR A 772 42.18 -18.59 -17.12
CA THR A 772 42.66 -17.68 -18.18
C THR A 772 43.82 -16.83 -17.66
N ALA A 773 44.64 -16.28 -18.57
CA ALA A 773 45.74 -15.39 -18.19
C ALA A 773 45.27 -14.17 -17.38
N THR A 774 44.06 -13.66 -17.64
CA THR A 774 43.46 -12.56 -16.87
C THR A 774 43.10 -13.01 -15.46
N GLN A 775 42.46 -14.17 -15.30
CA GLN A 775 42.13 -14.75 -14.00
C GLN A 775 43.39 -15.04 -13.16
N THR A 776 44.43 -15.63 -13.76
CA THR A 776 45.72 -15.86 -13.09
C THR A 776 46.35 -14.55 -12.59
N LYS A 777 46.20 -13.45 -13.34
CA LYS A 777 46.74 -12.15 -12.95
C LYS A 777 45.99 -11.51 -11.78
N ILE A 778 44.71 -11.79 -11.56
CA ILE A 778 43.91 -11.13 -10.52
C ILE A 778 43.73 -11.98 -9.26
N ALA A 779 43.92 -13.30 -9.37
CA ALA A 779 43.78 -14.25 -8.28
C ALA A 779 44.61 -13.87 -7.05
N PHE A 780 43.97 -13.86 -5.89
CA PHE A 780 44.50 -13.64 -4.54
C PHE A 780 45.28 -12.33 -4.34
N LYS A 781 45.12 -11.34 -5.23
CA LYS A 781 45.84 -10.05 -5.13
C LYS A 781 45.50 -9.23 -3.88
N TYR A 782 44.27 -9.36 -3.38
CA TYR A 782 43.75 -8.52 -2.30
C TYR A 782 43.82 -9.19 -0.92
N PHE A 783 44.40 -10.38 -0.80
CA PHE A 783 44.42 -11.19 0.42
C PHE A 783 45.40 -10.74 1.52
N LYS A 784 46.03 -9.56 1.42
CA LYS A 784 46.95 -9.03 2.46
C LYS A 784 46.36 -7.85 3.23
N SER A 785 45.26 -8.07 3.94
CA SER A 785 44.95 -7.38 5.21
C SER A 785 43.56 -7.81 5.72
N GLU A 786 43.43 -9.00 6.27
CA GLU A 786 42.39 -9.20 7.29
C GLU A 786 43.09 -9.61 8.57
N ASP A 787 43.31 -8.62 9.44
CA ASP A 787 43.54 -8.84 10.85
C ASP A 787 42.38 -9.70 11.38
N LYS A 788 42.69 -10.95 11.73
CA LYS A 788 41.75 -11.90 12.37
C LYS A 788 41.37 -11.48 13.81
N SER A 789 41.40 -10.20 14.15
CA SER A 789 41.22 -9.71 15.53
C SER A 789 39.98 -8.84 15.76
N LYS A 790 39.08 -8.68 14.77
CA LYS A 790 37.86 -7.86 14.91
C LYS A 790 36.57 -8.46 14.32
N LYS A 791 36.36 -9.77 14.40
CA LYS A 791 35.11 -10.40 13.93
C LYS A 791 34.08 -10.75 15.02
N ASP A 792 34.39 -10.49 16.30
CA ASP A 792 33.52 -10.93 17.42
C ASP A 792 32.73 -9.81 18.11
N GLU A 793 32.75 -8.57 17.62
CA GLU A 793 31.85 -7.52 18.15
C GLU A 793 30.63 -7.36 17.26
N LEU A 794 29.48 -7.85 17.73
CA LEU A 794 28.15 -7.54 17.20
C LEU A 794 27.98 -6.02 17.08
N THR A 795 27.55 -5.55 15.91
CA THR A 795 27.28 -4.12 15.71
C THR A 795 26.05 -3.69 16.52
N LEU A 796 25.89 -2.39 16.75
CA LEU A 796 24.73 -1.87 17.50
C LEU A 796 23.40 -2.26 16.83
N ASN A 797 23.37 -2.28 15.50
CA ASN A 797 22.20 -2.70 14.72
C ASN A 797 21.92 -4.20 14.87
N ASP A 798 22.96 -5.05 14.94
CA ASP A 798 22.79 -6.50 15.15
C ASP A 798 22.21 -6.79 16.54
N LYS A 799 22.67 -6.03 17.55
CA LYS A 799 22.13 -6.07 18.91
C LYS A 799 20.67 -5.60 18.95
N GLU A 800 20.34 -4.49 18.31
CA GLU A 800 18.95 -4.01 18.22
C GLU A 800 18.04 -5.02 17.52
N ALA A 801 18.49 -5.66 16.44
CA ALA A 801 17.73 -6.69 15.75
C ALA A 801 17.54 -7.96 16.62
N LEU A 802 18.60 -8.41 17.31
CA LEU A 802 18.53 -9.53 18.26
C LEU A 802 17.58 -9.23 19.41
N LEU A 803 17.58 -7.99 19.92
CA LEU A 803 16.67 -7.54 20.97
C LEU A 803 15.22 -7.65 20.53
N VAL A 804 14.88 -7.14 19.35
CA VAL A 804 13.53 -7.20 18.78
C VAL A 804 13.09 -8.66 18.60
N MET A 805 13.95 -9.50 17.99
CA MET A 805 13.64 -10.92 17.80
C MET A 805 13.43 -11.66 19.13
N PHE A 806 14.19 -11.32 20.18
CA PHE A 806 14.10 -11.98 21.48
C PHE A 806 12.86 -11.52 22.26
N GLN A 807 12.49 -10.24 22.15
CA GLN A 807 11.24 -9.69 22.68
C GLN A 807 10.02 -10.37 22.08
N GLU A 808 10.02 -10.59 20.76
CA GLU A 808 8.94 -11.31 20.08
C GLU A 808 8.89 -12.78 20.52
N ALA A 809 10.03 -13.46 20.62
CA ALA A 809 10.08 -14.88 20.97
C ALA A 809 9.66 -15.19 22.42
N THR A 810 9.95 -14.30 23.36
CA THR A 810 9.70 -14.51 24.80
C THR A 810 8.51 -13.73 25.35
N SER A 811 7.95 -12.82 24.54
CA SER A 811 6.94 -11.83 24.98
C SER A 811 7.41 -10.96 26.16
N LEU A 812 8.71 -10.86 26.41
CA LEU A 812 9.26 -10.03 27.47
C LEU A 812 9.38 -8.56 27.03
N LYS A 813 9.24 -7.67 27.99
CA LYS A 813 9.61 -6.25 27.84
C LYS A 813 11.09 -6.12 27.53
N SER A 814 11.43 -5.06 26.79
CA SER A 814 12.77 -4.77 26.30
C SER A 814 13.85 -4.91 27.37
N ILE A 815 13.62 -4.36 28.56
CA ILE A 815 14.55 -4.42 29.71
C ILE A 815 14.92 -5.86 30.11
N TRP A 816 13.96 -6.79 30.10
CA TRP A 816 14.21 -8.18 30.46
C TRP A 816 14.86 -8.97 29.33
N CYS A 817 14.56 -8.62 28.08
CA CYS A 817 15.24 -9.15 26.91
C CYS A 817 16.70 -8.71 26.85
N THR A 818 16.97 -7.41 27.08
CA THR A 818 18.32 -6.88 27.16
C THR A 818 19.10 -7.60 28.24
N ARG A 819 18.49 -7.84 29.41
CA ARG A 819 19.13 -8.57 30.50
C ARG A 819 19.49 -10.02 30.12
N CYS A 820 18.56 -10.77 29.54
CA CYS A 820 18.83 -12.16 29.14
C CYS A 820 19.88 -12.24 28.02
N LEU A 821 19.80 -11.32 27.05
CA LEU A 821 20.77 -11.22 25.96
C LEU A 821 22.14 -10.78 26.46
N ASP A 822 22.24 -9.79 27.35
CA ASP A 822 23.51 -9.37 27.94
C ASP A 822 24.15 -10.49 28.77
N GLU A 823 23.37 -11.18 29.60
CA GLU A 823 23.85 -12.34 30.39
C GLU A 823 24.31 -13.50 29.49
N ALA A 824 23.73 -13.63 28.28
CA ALA A 824 24.09 -14.63 27.27
C ALA A 824 25.19 -14.18 26.29
N ASN A 825 25.85 -13.03 26.51
CA ASN A 825 26.78 -12.41 25.55
C ASN A 825 26.18 -12.26 24.14
N TRP A 826 24.91 -11.87 24.07
CA TRP A 826 24.11 -11.66 22.87
C TRP A 826 24.00 -12.91 21.97
N ASN A 827 24.21 -14.10 22.54
CA ASN A 827 23.90 -15.37 21.90
C ASN A 827 22.42 -15.71 22.12
N PHE A 828 21.66 -15.78 21.04
CA PHE A 828 20.20 -15.94 21.08
C PHE A 828 19.74 -17.26 21.72
N GLU A 829 20.44 -18.37 21.47
CA GLU A 829 20.08 -19.70 21.96
C GLU A 829 20.35 -19.81 23.47
N ASN A 830 21.51 -19.33 23.92
CA ASN A 830 21.85 -19.26 25.35
C ASN A 830 20.91 -18.29 26.10
N ALA A 831 20.51 -17.18 25.47
CA ALA A 831 19.56 -16.24 26.08
C ALA A 831 18.21 -16.90 26.32
N LEU A 832 17.74 -17.76 25.40
CA LEU A 832 16.51 -18.54 25.59
C LEU A 832 16.64 -19.54 26.73
N GLU A 833 17.79 -20.20 26.89
CA GLU A 833 18.03 -21.09 28.03
C GLU A 833 18.00 -20.33 29.37
N ILE A 834 18.62 -19.15 29.44
CA ILE A 834 18.58 -18.28 30.62
C ILE A 834 17.15 -17.87 30.93
N PHE A 835 16.38 -17.44 29.92
CA PHE A 835 14.97 -17.10 30.06
C PHE A 835 14.13 -18.27 30.60
N LEU A 836 14.33 -19.48 30.08
CA LEU A 836 13.62 -20.67 30.53
C LEU A 836 13.96 -21.01 31.99
N GLN A 837 15.24 -20.93 32.38
CA GLN A 837 15.67 -21.15 33.76
C GLN A 837 15.08 -20.12 34.73
N LEU A 838 15.07 -18.84 34.34
CA LEU A 838 14.49 -17.76 35.16
C LEU A 838 12.97 -17.90 35.28
N SER A 839 12.31 -18.38 34.23
CA SER A 839 10.86 -18.66 34.22
C SER A 839 10.50 -19.86 35.09
N GLU A 840 11.27 -20.96 35.03
CA GLU A 840 11.08 -22.14 35.88
C GLU A 840 11.26 -21.81 37.37
N LYS A 841 12.23 -20.94 37.69
CA LYS A 841 12.47 -20.45 39.06
C LYS A 841 11.50 -19.36 39.53
N LYS A 842 10.58 -18.90 38.65
CA LYS A 842 9.65 -17.77 38.90
C LYS A 842 10.33 -16.46 39.30
N GLU A 843 11.54 -16.23 38.78
CA GLU A 843 12.32 -15.01 39.03
C GLU A 843 11.94 -13.88 38.07
N ILE A 844 11.20 -14.20 37.00
CA ILE A 844 10.59 -13.23 36.11
C ILE A 844 9.17 -12.90 36.62
N PRO A 845 8.90 -11.66 37.05
CA PRO A 845 7.57 -11.27 37.52
C PRO A 845 6.59 -11.16 36.35
N ASP A 846 5.30 -11.42 36.58
CA ASP A 846 4.26 -11.34 35.53
C ASP A 846 4.23 -9.98 34.79
N THR A 847 4.62 -8.90 35.47
CA THR A 847 4.73 -7.55 34.90
C THR A 847 5.86 -7.38 33.88
N ALA A 848 6.79 -8.34 33.78
CA ALA A 848 7.91 -8.36 32.85
C ALA A 848 7.52 -8.78 31.43
N PHE A 849 6.38 -9.42 31.26
CA PHE A 849 5.81 -9.80 29.97
C PHE A 849 4.96 -8.66 29.39
N ASN A 850 4.88 -8.57 28.06
CA ASN A 850 4.08 -7.62 27.30
C ASN A 850 2.62 -8.02 27.25
#